data_AF-A0A2U2AIH7-F1
#
_entry.id   AF-A0A2U2AIH7-F1
#
_cell.length_a   1.000
_cell.length_b   1.000
_cell.length_c   1.000
_cell.angle_alpha   90.00
_cell.angle_beta   90.00
_cell.angle_gamma   90.00
#
_symmetry.space_group_name_H-M   'P 1'
#
loop_
_entity.id
_entity.type
_entity.pdbx_description
1 polymer ?
#
loop_
_entity_poly.entity_id
_entity_poly.type
_entity_poly.pdbx_seq_one_letter_code
_entity_poly.pdbx_strand_id
1 'polypeptide(L)'
;MNRMLALTKIMAPFYNNYLLYSLKILIIMVGVVLIPMALTGDLQLAPILGAVAAALSDLDDHIKGRIKNIGLILLIFFLVATTVELFFPYPPLFLLLCTLGTSALIMLGALGERYATTAFGTLVLMVYAMLTLEPDRAWYIQPLTLLTGALWYHLISLLFHIIWPARPITESLGEAYRDLAHFLELKARFFDPDEGESIQKLKLKLSIAGKTLTTRLNSIKGALIRRLQNEQSNQPYSELLNYYLVAQAIYERASSIHVEYEILHKEFLYSDLLFRYQRVMMQQGNAAQKVAEALLHKKEYLYPQYLSRITSRLEETTLRLKKDHAASLEIIISIENILHNLKQINTLLLKMESGLTDSELFQREIKALLPTKKSSKIASLKDSLLNIYQTINAHLTKESEIFRHAVRMGFVMGVGYLIIWGINLANTHLLGNGPVTNRIYWIVLTAIFVCQPNVIVTKSRILKRLSGTFIGVLFTLLFLQFSPSTSLQVLIVIASSTLFFSLSALGYSFTTALITIMVLISFNLNDYAFIAPERLIDTIIGCAIAWFAARFILPDWRYHNIQHAYEKVAEKNSEYLREIQEQYHQERHDSLSYLSTRARANEADSELAALFASLSETKGKDEAALSELFHNLCLNNTFLGYLSALGAHRTTIENQQVLQLLDKTSNFIIQTLQQRQFDQPTYSQLKREIVEQQQNQDQTDLASSLLLQQLTLLLRTLPSYLKALFKV
;
A
#
# COMPACT_ATOMS: atom_id res chain seq x y z
N MET A 1 -7.06 40.96 10.77
CA MET A 1 -7.91 40.19 9.84
C MET A 1 -7.50 40.34 8.37
N ASN A 2 -7.29 41.55 7.85
CA ASN A 2 -6.96 41.76 6.41
C ASN A 2 -5.59 41.23 5.93
N ARG A 3 -4.56 41.11 6.80
CA ARG A 3 -3.27 40.49 6.43
C ARG A 3 -3.31 38.95 6.30
N MET A 4 -4.15 38.26 7.09
CA MET A 4 -4.36 36.81 6.93
C MET A 4 -5.15 36.48 5.66
N LEU A 5 -6.15 37.31 5.31
CA LEU A 5 -6.92 37.18 4.07
C LEU A 5 -6.08 37.43 2.80
N ALA A 6 -5.06 38.28 2.88
CA ALA A 6 -4.11 38.49 1.79
C ALA A 6 -3.16 37.29 1.61
N LEU A 7 -2.65 36.72 2.71
CA LEU A 7 -1.82 35.51 2.70
C LEU A 7 -2.59 34.29 2.18
N THR A 8 -3.87 34.10 2.56
CA THR A 8 -4.69 32.99 2.05
C THR A 8 -5.00 33.11 0.56
N LYS A 9 -5.16 34.32 0.02
CA LYS A 9 -5.32 34.55 -1.43
C LYS A 9 -4.02 34.32 -2.22
N ILE A 10 -2.86 34.68 -1.66
CA ILE A 10 -1.54 34.39 -2.28
C ILE A 10 -1.23 32.88 -2.21
N MET A 11 -1.72 32.19 -1.17
CA MET A 11 -1.59 30.73 -1.04
C MET A 11 -2.62 29.92 -1.84
N ALA A 12 -3.69 30.55 -2.34
CA ALA A 12 -4.76 29.91 -3.12
C ALA A 12 -4.27 29.03 -4.32
N PRO A 13 -3.31 29.48 -5.16
CA PRO A 13 -2.76 28.63 -6.22
C PRO A 13 -1.84 27.50 -5.70
N PHE A 14 -1.30 27.62 -4.49
CA PHE A 14 -0.45 26.61 -3.84
C PHE A 14 -1.25 25.53 -3.07
N TYR A 15 -2.58 25.54 -3.16
CA TYR A 15 -3.42 24.43 -2.66
C TYR A 15 -3.40 23.22 -3.61
N ASN A 16 -3.02 23.40 -4.88
CA ASN A 16 -2.73 22.26 -5.74
C ASN A 16 -1.40 21.62 -5.31
N ASN A 17 -1.48 20.47 -4.64
CA ASN A 17 -0.34 19.79 -4.05
C ASN A 17 0.77 19.46 -5.07
N TYR A 18 0.39 19.06 -6.28
CA TYR A 18 1.35 18.81 -7.34
C TYR A 18 2.19 20.05 -7.66
N LEU A 19 1.63 21.26 -7.58
CA LEU A 19 2.38 22.50 -7.80
C LEU A 19 3.33 22.80 -6.66
N LEU A 20 2.93 22.60 -5.40
CA LEU A 20 3.80 22.86 -4.24
C LEU A 20 4.96 21.85 -4.19
N TYR A 21 4.68 20.58 -4.42
CA TYR A 21 5.71 19.56 -4.53
C TYR A 21 6.64 19.84 -5.72
N SER A 22 6.10 20.18 -6.90
CA SER A 22 6.92 20.55 -8.07
C SER A 22 7.76 21.78 -7.81
N LEU A 23 7.23 22.78 -7.10
CA LEU A 23 7.99 23.97 -6.70
C LEU A 23 9.13 23.60 -5.75
N LYS A 24 8.88 22.75 -4.74
CA LYS A 24 9.91 22.24 -3.83
C LYS A 24 11.05 21.61 -4.62
N ILE A 25 10.73 20.69 -5.52
CA ILE A 25 11.74 20.02 -6.35
C ILE A 25 12.44 21.01 -7.28
N LEU A 26 11.72 21.95 -7.88
CA LEU A 26 12.30 22.97 -8.75
C LEU A 26 13.36 23.79 -8.01
N ILE A 27 13.05 24.27 -6.80
CA ILE A 27 13.99 25.02 -5.95
C ILE A 27 15.24 24.18 -5.65
N ILE A 28 15.06 22.89 -5.37
CA ILE A 28 16.17 21.98 -5.12
C ILE A 28 17.04 21.83 -6.38
N MET A 29 16.44 21.53 -7.53
CA MET A 29 17.18 21.29 -8.78
C MET A 29 17.87 22.54 -9.29
N VAL A 30 17.22 23.71 -9.20
CA VAL A 30 17.83 25.00 -9.51
C VAL A 30 19.05 25.24 -8.62
N GLY A 31 18.96 25.00 -7.31
CA GLY A 31 20.07 25.18 -6.38
C GLY A 31 21.25 24.24 -6.67
N VAL A 32 20.98 22.96 -6.90
CA VAL A 32 22.01 21.94 -7.11
C VAL A 32 22.67 22.04 -8.49
N VAL A 33 21.97 22.59 -9.48
CA VAL A 33 22.52 22.81 -10.83
C VAL A 33 23.24 24.16 -10.93
N LEU A 34 22.57 25.27 -10.58
CA LEU A 34 23.11 26.61 -10.85
C LEU A 34 24.19 27.05 -9.85
N ILE A 35 24.10 26.68 -8.56
CA ILE A 35 25.09 27.13 -7.56
C ILE A 35 26.47 26.54 -7.86
N PRO A 36 26.64 25.20 -8.05
CA PRO A 36 27.94 24.65 -8.40
C PRO A 36 28.45 25.14 -9.76
N MET A 37 27.56 25.33 -10.73
CA MET A 37 27.92 25.84 -12.05
C MET A 37 28.44 27.28 -11.98
N ALA A 38 27.82 28.14 -11.16
CA ALA A 38 28.29 29.51 -10.94
C ALA A 38 29.65 29.57 -10.23
N LEU A 39 29.96 28.58 -9.38
CA LEU A 39 31.23 28.52 -8.63
C LEU A 39 32.37 27.90 -9.44
N THR A 40 32.09 26.91 -10.27
CA THR A 40 33.11 26.12 -10.98
C THR A 40 33.23 26.42 -12.46
N GLY A 41 32.26 27.15 -13.04
CA GLY A 41 32.17 27.40 -14.49
C GLY A 41 31.46 26.30 -15.27
N ASP A 42 31.48 25.06 -14.75
CA ASP A 42 30.98 23.86 -15.44
C ASP A 42 29.87 23.13 -14.65
N LEU A 43 29.14 22.25 -15.34
CA LEU A 43 28.05 21.48 -14.73
C LEU A 43 28.59 20.32 -13.88
N GLN A 44 28.49 20.45 -12.55
CA GLN A 44 28.88 19.39 -11.61
C GLN A 44 27.80 18.31 -11.49
N LEU A 45 28.08 17.09 -11.96
CA LEU A 45 27.16 15.94 -11.90
C LEU A 45 26.96 15.39 -10.48
N ALA A 46 28.01 15.36 -9.66
CA ALA A 46 27.98 14.71 -8.34
C ALA A 46 26.92 15.33 -7.40
N PRO A 47 26.81 16.67 -7.23
CA PRO A 47 25.75 17.26 -6.42
C PRO A 47 24.34 16.89 -6.91
N ILE A 48 24.10 16.88 -8.22
CA ILE A 48 22.80 16.53 -8.82
C ILE A 48 22.42 15.09 -8.44
N LEU A 49 23.36 14.15 -8.63
CA LEU A 49 23.16 12.74 -8.32
C LEU A 49 23.00 12.49 -6.81
N GLY A 50 23.73 13.23 -5.97
CA GLY A 50 23.58 13.20 -4.53
C GLY A 50 22.19 13.65 -4.06
N ALA A 51 21.67 14.74 -4.65
CA ALA A 51 20.31 15.22 -4.40
C ALA A 51 19.26 14.19 -4.87
N VAL A 52 19.49 13.52 -6.00
CA VAL A 52 18.61 12.46 -6.50
C VAL A 52 18.59 11.25 -5.56
N ALA A 53 19.75 10.80 -5.07
CA ALA A 53 19.84 9.70 -4.11
C ALA A 53 19.13 10.06 -2.79
N ALA A 54 19.33 11.29 -2.30
CA ALA A 54 18.63 11.79 -1.11
C ALA A 54 17.11 11.78 -1.29
N ALA A 55 16.63 12.25 -2.44
CA ALA A 55 15.21 12.24 -2.78
C ALA A 55 14.59 10.83 -2.81
N LEU A 56 15.35 9.82 -3.25
CA LEU A 56 14.91 8.42 -3.26
C LEU A 56 14.93 7.77 -1.86
N SER A 57 15.74 8.31 -0.94
CA SER A 57 15.84 7.84 0.45
C SER A 57 14.92 8.58 1.43
N ASP A 58 14.40 9.75 1.04
CA ASP A 58 13.60 10.59 1.93
C ASP A 58 12.24 9.94 2.19
N LEU A 59 11.85 9.94 3.45
CA LEU A 59 10.54 9.48 3.90
C LEU A 59 9.99 10.47 4.90
N ASP A 60 8.66 10.58 4.90
CA ASP A 60 7.96 11.50 5.78
C ASP A 60 7.93 10.98 7.22
N ASP A 61 8.80 11.56 8.04
CA ASP A 61 8.85 11.39 9.49
C ASP A 61 8.60 12.73 10.21
N HIS A 62 8.33 12.68 11.52
CA HIS A 62 8.21 13.87 12.37
C HIS A 62 9.53 14.67 12.40
N ILE A 63 9.47 16.00 12.57
CA ILE A 63 10.62 16.93 12.51
C ILE A 63 11.85 16.44 13.29
N LYS A 64 11.72 16.12 14.60
CA LYS A 64 12.86 15.63 15.41
C LYS A 64 13.41 14.30 14.92
N GLY A 65 12.53 13.39 14.47
CA GLY A 65 12.91 12.10 13.90
C GLY A 65 13.60 12.26 12.55
N ARG A 66 13.11 13.20 11.73
CA ARG A 66 13.63 13.55 10.40
C ARG A 66 15.03 14.16 10.49
N ILE A 67 15.30 15.05 11.43
CA ILE A 67 16.66 15.59 11.65
C ILE A 67 17.64 14.48 11.99
N LYS A 68 17.28 13.60 12.94
CA LYS A 68 18.10 12.42 13.27
C LYS A 68 18.28 11.49 12.06
N ASN A 69 17.23 11.32 11.26
CA ASN A 69 17.26 10.50 10.05
C ASN A 69 18.21 11.09 9.00
N ILE A 70 18.13 12.39 8.75
CA ILE A 70 19.00 13.10 7.82
C ILE A 70 20.46 12.92 8.23
N GLY A 71 20.78 13.08 9.53
CA GLY A 71 22.13 12.84 10.03
C GLY A 71 22.61 11.40 9.78
N LEU A 72 21.75 10.40 10.02
CA LEU A 72 22.06 8.99 9.77
C LEU A 72 22.22 8.68 8.27
N ILE A 73 21.35 9.21 7.42
CA ILE A 73 21.42 9.04 5.95
C ILE A 73 22.72 9.63 5.42
N LEU A 74 23.05 10.88 5.80
CA LEU A 74 24.28 11.53 5.36
C LEU A 74 25.52 10.77 5.85
N LEU A 75 25.51 10.23 7.08
CA LEU A 75 26.60 9.40 7.59
C LEU A 75 26.77 8.12 6.76
N ILE A 76 25.68 7.41 6.48
CA ILE A 76 25.72 6.18 5.65
C ILE A 76 26.20 6.50 4.24
N PHE A 77 25.70 7.59 3.64
CA PHE A 77 26.10 8.04 2.32
C PHE A 77 27.60 8.35 2.27
N PHE A 78 28.12 9.03 3.30
CA PHE A 78 29.54 9.33 3.40
C PHE A 78 30.39 8.07 3.52
N LEU A 79 30.00 7.14 4.41
CA LEU A 79 30.70 5.87 4.60
C LEU A 79 30.73 5.05 3.31
N VAL A 80 29.60 4.93 2.61
CA VAL A 80 29.51 4.15 1.38
C VAL A 80 30.29 4.82 0.24
N ALA A 81 30.18 6.14 0.06
CA ALA A 81 30.96 6.85 -0.96
C ALA A 81 32.47 6.74 -0.71
N THR A 82 32.90 6.89 0.55
CA THR A 82 34.31 6.70 0.96
C THR A 82 34.77 5.27 0.74
N THR A 83 33.90 4.29 1.01
CA THR A 83 34.17 2.88 0.76
C THR A 83 34.39 2.60 -0.72
N VAL A 84 33.61 3.23 -1.61
CA VAL A 84 33.84 3.14 -3.05
C VAL A 84 35.24 3.66 -3.38
N GLU A 85 35.56 4.89 -2.99
CA GLU A 85 36.87 5.52 -3.26
C GLU A 85 38.07 4.68 -2.78
N LEU A 86 38.04 4.19 -1.54
CA LEU A 86 39.17 3.48 -0.95
C LEU A 86 39.38 2.07 -1.50
N PHE A 87 38.29 1.36 -1.82
CA PHE A 87 38.35 -0.06 -2.21
C PHE A 87 38.27 -0.28 -3.72
N PHE A 88 37.85 0.72 -4.51
CA PHE A 88 37.81 0.61 -5.97
C PHE A 88 39.14 0.16 -6.61
N PRO A 89 40.33 0.59 -6.12
CA PRO A 89 41.62 0.09 -6.61
C PRO A 89 41.91 -1.40 -6.35
N TYR A 90 41.11 -2.08 -5.51
CA TYR A 90 41.27 -3.48 -5.13
C TYR A 90 40.07 -4.34 -5.60
N PRO A 91 40.01 -4.74 -6.89
CA PRO A 91 38.82 -5.35 -7.49
C PRO A 91 38.22 -6.57 -6.78
N PRO A 92 38.99 -7.58 -6.32
CA PRO A 92 38.38 -8.76 -5.68
C PRO A 92 37.75 -8.41 -4.33
N LEU A 93 38.38 -7.52 -3.57
CA LEU A 93 37.86 -7.05 -2.28
C LEU A 93 36.62 -6.18 -2.48
N PHE A 94 36.65 -5.30 -3.48
CA PHE A 94 35.51 -4.47 -3.84
C PHE A 94 34.32 -5.29 -4.35
N LEU A 95 34.55 -6.34 -5.15
CA LEU A 95 33.51 -7.26 -5.60
C LEU A 95 32.79 -7.93 -4.41
N LEU A 96 33.56 -8.43 -3.43
CA LEU A 96 33.00 -9.05 -2.24
C LEU A 96 32.22 -8.03 -1.40
N LEU A 97 32.74 -6.82 -1.27
CA LEU A 97 32.10 -5.74 -0.53
C LEU A 97 30.81 -5.25 -1.20
N CYS A 98 30.81 -5.09 -2.52
CA CYS A 98 29.63 -4.68 -3.27
C CYS A 98 28.54 -5.76 -3.27
N THR A 99 28.90 -7.05 -3.38
CA THR A 99 27.92 -8.14 -3.35
C THR A 99 27.31 -8.33 -1.95
N LEU A 100 28.15 -8.60 -0.94
CA LEU A 100 27.70 -8.85 0.42
C LEU A 100 27.14 -7.59 1.08
N GLY A 101 27.78 -6.44 0.84
CA GLY A 101 27.32 -5.15 1.35
C GLY A 101 25.97 -4.73 0.77
N THR A 102 25.72 -4.96 -0.53
CA THR A 102 24.39 -4.71 -1.12
C THR A 102 23.34 -5.63 -0.51
N SER A 103 23.62 -6.93 -0.37
CA SER A 103 22.68 -7.85 0.28
C SER A 103 22.40 -7.46 1.72
N ALA A 104 23.43 -7.07 2.49
CA ALA A 104 23.27 -6.60 3.87
C ALA A 104 22.45 -5.30 3.95
N LEU A 105 22.71 -4.32 3.07
CA LEU A 105 21.95 -3.07 3.00
C LEU A 105 20.48 -3.33 2.72
N ILE A 106 20.15 -4.15 1.70
CA ILE A 106 18.76 -4.48 1.37
C ILE A 106 18.06 -5.24 2.51
N MET A 107 18.79 -6.09 3.25
CA MET A 107 18.26 -6.77 4.43
C MET A 107 17.88 -5.81 5.57
N LEU A 108 18.46 -4.61 5.66
CA LEU A 108 18.01 -3.60 6.62
C LEU A 108 16.53 -3.21 6.40
N GLY A 109 16.00 -3.40 5.19
CA GLY A 109 14.58 -3.24 4.89
C GLY A 109 13.64 -4.12 5.72
N ALA A 110 14.14 -5.21 6.32
CA ALA A 110 13.38 -6.03 7.27
C ALA A 110 12.95 -5.27 8.53
N LEU A 111 13.67 -4.20 8.90
CA LEU A 111 13.34 -3.36 10.05
C LEU A 111 12.17 -2.39 9.78
N GLY A 112 11.69 -2.34 8.53
CA GLY A 112 10.55 -1.55 8.11
C GLY A 112 10.84 -0.70 6.86
N GLU A 113 9.77 -0.13 6.30
CA GLU A 113 9.81 0.67 5.07
C GLU A 113 10.86 1.78 5.10
N ARG A 114 11.08 2.38 6.28
CA ARG A 114 12.08 3.43 6.49
C ARG A 114 13.50 3.03 6.10
N TYR A 115 13.89 1.84 6.53
CA TYR A 115 15.23 1.34 6.27
C TYR A 115 15.34 0.80 4.84
N ALA A 116 14.24 0.31 4.27
CA ALA A 116 14.20 -0.17 2.89
C ALA A 116 14.47 0.97 1.87
N THR A 117 13.82 2.13 2.02
CA THR A 117 14.07 3.27 1.12
C THR A 117 15.47 3.86 1.33
N THR A 118 15.94 3.93 2.58
CA THR A 118 17.29 4.38 2.90
C THR A 118 18.34 3.48 2.27
N ALA A 119 18.16 2.16 2.37
CA ALA A 119 19.04 1.17 1.75
C ALA A 119 19.04 1.30 0.22
N PHE A 120 17.87 1.48 -0.40
CA PHE A 120 17.75 1.68 -1.84
C PHE A 120 18.46 2.96 -2.32
N GLY A 121 18.24 4.09 -1.63
CA GLY A 121 18.94 5.35 -1.94
C GLY A 121 20.45 5.25 -1.74
N THR A 122 20.90 4.55 -0.70
CA THR A 122 22.33 4.28 -0.44
C THR A 122 22.94 3.43 -1.56
N LEU A 123 22.21 2.42 -2.05
CA LEU A 123 22.64 1.57 -3.14
C LEU A 123 22.80 2.35 -4.44
N VAL A 124 21.85 3.23 -4.74
CA VAL A 124 21.90 4.13 -5.90
C VAL A 124 23.07 5.11 -5.78
N LEU A 125 23.27 5.69 -4.60
CA LEU A 125 24.42 6.56 -4.32
C LEU A 125 25.75 5.83 -4.52
N MET A 126 25.86 4.56 -4.11
CA MET A 126 27.07 3.77 -4.31
C MET A 126 27.44 3.68 -5.80
N VAL A 127 26.45 3.47 -6.68
CA VAL A 127 26.69 3.46 -8.13
C VAL A 127 27.03 4.86 -8.66
N TYR A 128 26.43 5.92 -8.11
CA TYR A 128 26.81 7.30 -8.44
C TYR A 128 28.24 7.65 -8.00
N ALA A 129 28.68 7.13 -6.85
CA ALA A 129 30.07 7.24 -6.41
C ALA A 129 31.04 6.47 -7.33
N MET A 130 30.62 5.37 -7.95
CA MET A 130 31.45 4.75 -8.99
C MET A 130 31.46 5.56 -10.29
N LEU A 131 30.33 6.17 -10.64
CA LEU A 131 30.15 6.93 -11.89
C LEU A 131 30.98 8.22 -11.92
N THR A 132 31.02 8.97 -10.81
CA THR A 132 31.70 10.28 -10.75
C THR A 132 33.11 10.18 -10.15
N LEU A 133 33.72 8.98 -10.18
CA LEU A 133 35.05 8.73 -9.66
C LEU A 133 36.10 9.43 -10.51
N GLU A 134 36.94 10.23 -9.86
CA GLU A 134 38.09 10.91 -10.47
C GLU A 134 39.38 10.47 -9.76
N PRO A 135 40.23 9.63 -10.37
CA PRO A 135 41.38 9.01 -9.70
C PRO A 135 42.41 10.00 -9.14
N ASP A 136 42.52 11.19 -9.73
CA ASP A 136 43.55 12.18 -9.39
C ASP A 136 43.13 13.15 -8.28
N ARG A 137 41.89 13.04 -7.77
CA ARG A 137 41.38 13.89 -6.67
C ARG A 137 41.61 13.25 -5.31
N ALA A 138 41.65 14.09 -4.28
CA ALA A 138 41.68 13.59 -2.90
C ALA A 138 40.39 12.82 -2.58
N TRP A 139 40.53 11.66 -1.91
CA TRP A 139 39.47 10.68 -1.63
C TRP A 139 38.20 11.25 -0.99
N TYR A 140 38.28 12.39 -0.30
CA TYR A 140 37.14 13.01 0.39
C TYR A 140 36.35 13.98 -0.48
N ILE A 141 36.89 14.45 -1.61
CA ILE A 141 36.25 15.48 -2.44
C ILE A 141 34.95 14.94 -3.03
N GLN A 142 35.00 13.77 -3.66
CA GLN A 142 33.82 13.20 -4.29
C GLN A 142 32.72 12.84 -3.27
N PRO A 143 32.99 12.12 -2.16
CA PRO A 143 32.00 11.92 -1.11
C PRO A 143 31.37 13.23 -0.64
N LEU A 144 32.18 14.27 -0.42
CA LEU A 144 31.68 15.56 0.06
C LEU A 144 30.77 16.24 -0.97
N THR A 145 31.11 16.20 -2.26
CA THR A 145 30.26 16.77 -3.32
C THR A 145 28.93 16.03 -3.53
N LEU A 146 28.90 14.71 -3.34
CA LEU A 146 27.64 13.96 -3.30
C LEU A 146 26.81 14.35 -2.07
N LEU A 147 27.46 14.51 -0.92
CA LEU A 147 26.81 14.90 0.32
C LEU A 147 26.26 16.33 0.28
N THR A 148 26.90 17.28 -0.38
CA THR A 148 26.39 18.66 -0.47
C THR A 148 25.05 18.70 -1.20
N GLY A 149 24.92 17.93 -2.28
CA GLY A 149 23.64 17.76 -2.99
C GLY A 149 22.56 17.11 -2.12
N ALA A 150 22.92 16.03 -1.42
CA ALA A 150 22.01 15.35 -0.50
C ALA A 150 21.56 16.25 0.66
N LEU A 151 22.48 17.02 1.24
CA LEU A 151 22.23 17.95 2.33
C LEU A 151 21.32 19.10 1.87
N TRP A 152 21.54 19.65 0.68
CA TRP A 152 20.69 20.69 0.12
C TRP A 152 19.25 20.20 -0.07
N TYR A 153 19.07 19.00 -0.64
CA TYR A 153 17.75 18.37 -0.77
C TYR A 153 17.04 18.29 0.58
N HIS A 154 17.73 17.74 1.59
CA HIS A 154 17.14 17.54 2.91
C HIS A 154 16.84 18.84 3.66
N LEU A 155 17.67 19.88 3.50
CA LEU A 155 17.44 21.19 4.10
C LEU A 155 16.17 21.84 3.54
N ILE A 156 16.02 21.87 2.22
CA ILE A 156 14.81 22.40 1.57
C ILE A 156 13.59 21.54 1.91
N SER A 157 13.73 20.20 1.89
CA SER A 157 12.64 19.28 2.28
C SER A 157 12.17 19.53 3.71
N LEU A 158 13.10 19.75 4.64
CA LEU A 158 12.83 20.07 6.04
C LEU A 158 12.15 21.44 6.19
N LEU A 159 12.60 22.45 5.45
CA LEU A 159 11.99 23.79 5.44
C LEU A 159 10.52 23.73 5.00
N PHE A 160 10.22 23.02 3.91
CA PHE A 160 8.84 22.82 3.46
C PHE A 160 8.00 22.08 4.50
N HIS A 161 8.57 21.07 5.16
CA HIS A 161 7.87 20.34 6.20
C HIS A 161 7.58 21.18 7.45
N ILE A 162 8.48 22.09 7.84
CA ILE A 162 8.26 23.03 8.94
C ILE A 162 7.11 24.00 8.62
N ILE A 163 7.02 24.47 7.37
CA ILE A 163 5.95 25.40 6.97
C ILE A 163 4.59 24.67 6.85
N TRP A 164 4.56 23.41 6.41
CA TRP A 164 3.32 22.63 6.21
C TRP A 164 3.38 21.21 6.82
N PRO A 165 3.36 21.06 8.16
CA PRO A 165 3.63 19.78 8.84
C PRO A 165 2.50 18.73 8.73
N ALA A 166 1.24 19.17 8.70
CA ALA A 166 0.07 18.28 8.62
C ALA A 166 -0.25 17.80 7.19
N ARG A 167 0.36 18.44 6.18
CA ARG A 167 -0.04 18.34 4.78
C ARG A 167 0.12 16.94 4.14
N PRO A 168 1.20 16.18 4.38
CA PRO A 168 1.32 14.83 3.81
C PRO A 168 0.22 13.87 4.30
N ILE A 169 -0.24 14.03 5.55
CA ILE A 169 -1.32 13.19 6.09
C ILE A 169 -2.67 13.65 5.55
N THR A 170 -2.94 14.96 5.46
CA THR A 170 -4.20 15.45 4.84
C THR A 170 -4.35 14.96 3.41
N GLU A 171 -3.24 14.88 2.67
CA GLU A 171 -3.25 14.43 1.27
C GLU A 171 -3.47 12.93 1.16
N SER A 172 -2.72 12.15 1.94
CA SER A 172 -2.91 10.70 2.01
C SER A 172 -4.35 10.35 2.40
N LEU A 173 -4.94 11.11 3.32
CA LEU A 173 -6.31 10.94 3.76
C LEU A 173 -7.33 11.38 2.70
N GLY A 174 -7.10 12.49 2.00
CA GLY A 174 -7.90 12.89 0.85
C GLY A 174 -7.90 11.83 -0.25
N GLU A 175 -6.74 11.23 -0.55
CA GLU A 175 -6.65 10.09 -1.47
C GLU A 175 -7.36 8.84 -0.92
N ALA A 176 -7.32 8.59 0.39
CA ALA A 176 -8.08 7.49 1.00
C ALA A 176 -9.60 7.69 0.85
N TYR A 177 -10.11 8.92 0.98
CA TYR A 177 -11.52 9.20 0.73
C TYR A 177 -11.91 9.07 -0.75
N ARG A 178 -11.00 9.37 -1.69
CA ARG A 178 -11.20 9.08 -3.12
C ARG A 178 -11.24 7.58 -3.40
N ASP A 179 -10.31 6.83 -2.82
CA ASP A 179 -10.28 5.36 -2.93
C ASP A 179 -11.54 4.74 -2.29
N LEU A 180 -12.01 5.31 -1.18
CA LEU A 180 -13.26 4.93 -0.53
C LEU A 180 -14.47 5.26 -1.40
N ALA A 181 -14.51 6.42 -2.05
CA ALA A 181 -15.57 6.78 -2.98
C ALA A 181 -15.66 5.78 -4.15
N HIS A 182 -14.51 5.45 -4.75
CA HIS A 182 -14.43 4.45 -5.82
C HIS A 182 -14.82 3.04 -5.33
N PHE A 183 -14.43 2.66 -4.10
CA PHE A 183 -14.86 1.39 -3.50
C PHE A 183 -16.38 1.34 -3.33
N LEU A 184 -17.00 2.40 -2.82
CA LEU A 184 -18.46 2.51 -2.64
C LEU A 184 -19.20 2.50 -3.98
N GLU A 185 -18.67 3.17 -5.00
CA GLU A 185 -19.19 3.13 -6.38
C GLU A 185 -19.16 1.71 -6.95
N LEU A 186 -18.03 1.02 -6.86
CA LEU A 186 -17.92 -0.38 -7.30
C LEU A 186 -18.87 -1.30 -6.54
N LYS A 187 -19.02 -1.07 -5.23
CA LYS A 187 -19.94 -1.86 -4.41
C LYS A 187 -21.40 -1.56 -4.74
N ALA A 188 -21.74 -0.33 -5.12
CA ALA A 188 -23.08 0.06 -5.53
C ALA A 188 -23.55 -0.71 -6.78
N ARG A 189 -22.65 -0.99 -7.73
CA ARG A 189 -22.94 -1.77 -8.96
C ARG A 189 -23.45 -3.19 -8.69
N PHE A 190 -23.17 -3.77 -7.52
CA PHE A 190 -23.76 -5.06 -7.15
C PHE A 190 -25.28 -5.00 -6.91
N PHE A 191 -25.84 -3.80 -6.70
CA PHE A 191 -27.28 -3.56 -6.57
C PHE A 191 -27.91 -3.12 -7.90
N ASP A 192 -27.21 -3.26 -9.02
CA ASP A 192 -27.76 -3.00 -10.34
C ASP A 192 -28.11 -4.34 -11.00
N PRO A 193 -29.41 -4.67 -11.18
CA PRO A 193 -29.81 -5.92 -11.81
C PRO A 193 -29.53 -5.93 -13.33
N ASP A 194 -29.34 -4.77 -13.97
CA ASP A 194 -29.08 -4.64 -15.41
C ASP A 194 -27.58 -4.54 -15.74
N GLU A 195 -26.72 -4.79 -14.75
CA GLU A 195 -25.26 -4.67 -14.89
C GLU A 195 -24.71 -5.68 -15.91
N GLY A 196 -24.10 -5.17 -16.98
CA GLY A 196 -23.56 -6.00 -18.06
C GLY A 196 -22.26 -6.74 -17.68
N GLU A 197 -21.59 -6.35 -16.60
CA GLU A 197 -20.44 -7.08 -16.07
C GLU A 197 -20.86 -8.25 -15.17
N SER A 198 -20.30 -9.45 -15.42
CA SER A 198 -20.48 -10.59 -14.51
C SER A 198 -20.11 -10.21 -13.07
N ILE A 199 -20.91 -10.65 -12.08
CA ILE A 199 -20.65 -10.47 -10.64
C ILE A 199 -19.22 -10.87 -10.25
N GLN A 200 -18.65 -11.87 -10.93
CA GLN A 200 -17.27 -12.31 -10.72
C GLN A 200 -16.23 -11.22 -11.00
N LYS A 201 -16.37 -10.51 -12.13
CA LYS A 201 -15.50 -9.38 -12.50
C LYS A 201 -15.64 -8.22 -11.51
N LEU A 202 -16.85 -7.93 -11.06
CA LEU A 202 -17.10 -6.91 -10.03
C LEU A 202 -16.44 -7.28 -8.70
N LYS A 203 -16.53 -8.54 -8.27
CA LYS A 203 -15.84 -9.03 -7.04
C LYS A 203 -14.33 -8.84 -7.14
N LEU A 204 -13.73 -9.14 -8.29
CA LEU A 204 -12.30 -8.91 -8.53
C LEU A 204 -11.95 -7.41 -8.44
N LYS A 205 -12.69 -6.53 -9.14
CA LYS A 205 -12.46 -5.08 -9.08
C LYS A 205 -12.61 -4.53 -7.66
N LEU A 206 -13.65 -4.95 -6.95
CA LEU A 206 -13.91 -4.56 -5.57
C LEU A 206 -12.79 -4.98 -4.63
N SER A 207 -12.27 -6.21 -4.79
CA SER A 207 -11.13 -6.71 -4.02
C SER A 207 -9.87 -5.86 -4.24
N ILE A 208 -9.56 -5.50 -5.49
CA ILE A 208 -8.41 -4.63 -5.81
C ILE A 208 -8.58 -3.25 -5.19
N ALA A 209 -9.77 -2.66 -5.28
CA ALA A 209 -10.07 -1.37 -4.66
C ALA A 209 -9.94 -1.44 -3.13
N GLY A 210 -10.48 -2.50 -2.50
CA GLY A 210 -10.38 -2.72 -1.05
C GLY A 210 -8.94 -2.88 -0.57
N LYS A 211 -8.11 -3.63 -1.30
CA LYS A 211 -6.66 -3.76 -1.01
C LYS A 211 -5.95 -2.40 -1.07
N THR A 212 -6.23 -1.63 -2.12
CA THR A 212 -5.61 -0.30 -2.32
C THR A 212 -5.94 0.63 -1.16
N LEU A 213 -7.24 0.70 -0.80
CA LEU A 213 -7.71 1.50 0.32
C LEU A 213 -7.13 1.04 1.67
N THR A 214 -7.15 -0.26 1.96
CA THR A 214 -6.62 -0.82 3.22
C THR A 214 -5.12 -0.54 3.37
N THR A 215 -4.35 -0.72 2.29
CA THR A 215 -2.91 -0.41 2.27
C THR A 215 -2.67 1.07 2.61
N ARG A 216 -3.46 1.97 2.02
CA ARG A 216 -3.37 3.41 2.28
C ARG A 216 -3.78 3.78 3.71
N LEU A 217 -4.88 3.22 4.22
CA LEU A 217 -5.33 3.41 5.60
C LEU A 217 -4.26 2.93 6.61
N ASN A 218 -3.63 1.79 6.36
CA ASN A 218 -2.54 1.28 7.22
C ASN A 218 -1.32 2.20 7.23
N SER A 219 -0.94 2.76 6.07
CA SER A 219 0.14 3.75 5.98
C SER A 219 -0.19 5.03 6.77
N ILE A 220 -1.42 5.54 6.63
CA ILE A 220 -1.92 6.71 7.37
C ILE A 220 -1.92 6.45 8.87
N LYS A 221 -2.40 5.28 9.31
CA LYS A 221 -2.39 4.84 10.71
C LYS A 221 -0.99 4.92 11.30
N GLY A 222 -0.01 4.34 10.61
CA GLY A 222 1.39 4.38 11.04
C GLY A 222 1.92 5.81 11.15
N ALA A 223 1.60 6.67 10.19
CA ALA A 223 1.99 8.08 10.19
C ALA A 223 1.34 8.88 11.34
N LEU A 224 0.05 8.67 11.60
CA LEU A 224 -0.69 9.32 12.69
C LEU A 224 -0.18 8.89 14.06
N ILE A 225 -0.02 7.59 14.30
CA ILE A 225 0.47 7.06 15.59
C ILE A 225 1.84 7.65 15.94
N ARG A 226 2.78 7.67 14.97
CA ARG A 226 4.12 8.25 15.18
C ARG A 226 4.10 9.72 15.61
N ARG A 227 3.11 10.50 15.14
CA ARG A 227 2.97 11.93 15.46
C ARG A 227 2.22 12.15 16.77
N LEU A 228 1.14 11.40 17.03
CA LEU A 228 0.34 11.48 18.25
C LEU A 228 1.09 11.02 19.51
N GLN A 229 2.01 10.05 19.40
CA GLN A 229 2.81 9.56 20.54
C GLN A 229 3.72 10.65 21.16
N ASN A 230 4.15 11.62 20.37
CA ASN A 230 5.11 12.65 20.79
C ASN A 230 4.48 14.03 21.01
N GLU A 231 3.31 14.30 20.42
CA GLU A 231 2.61 15.59 20.52
C GLU A 231 1.16 15.39 21.00
N GLN A 232 1.00 15.05 22.28
CA GLN A 232 -0.30 14.78 22.92
C GLN A 232 -1.28 15.97 22.91
N SER A 233 -0.88 17.15 22.44
CA SER A 233 -1.64 18.40 22.58
C SER A 233 -1.89 19.18 21.28
N ASN A 234 -1.47 18.69 20.11
CA ASN A 234 -1.64 19.45 18.86
C ASN A 234 -2.99 19.15 18.18
N GLN A 235 -3.89 20.15 18.21
CA GLN A 235 -5.23 20.16 17.60
C GLN A 235 -5.33 19.68 16.13
N PRO A 236 -4.36 19.93 15.21
CA PRO A 236 -4.53 19.50 13.82
C PRO A 236 -4.45 17.97 13.65
N TYR A 237 -3.73 17.25 14.51
CA TYR A 237 -3.62 15.78 14.38
C TYR A 237 -4.82 15.05 14.95
N SER A 238 -5.53 15.65 15.90
CA SER A 238 -6.78 15.08 16.42
C SER A 238 -7.90 15.09 15.39
N GLU A 239 -8.02 16.18 14.62
CA GLU A 239 -8.99 16.30 13.54
C GLU A 239 -8.72 15.25 12.44
N LEU A 240 -7.45 15.10 12.04
CA LEU A 240 -7.04 14.11 11.04
C LEU A 240 -7.25 12.66 11.49
N LEU A 241 -7.09 12.39 12.79
CA LEU A 241 -7.40 11.08 13.34
C LEU A 241 -8.89 10.79 13.23
N ASN A 242 -9.77 11.76 13.50
CA ASN A 242 -11.22 11.58 13.35
C ASN A 242 -11.58 11.20 11.91
N TYR A 243 -11.06 11.94 10.92
CA TYR A 243 -11.24 11.59 9.51
C TYR A 243 -10.73 10.18 9.17
N TYR A 244 -9.58 9.77 9.72
CA TYR A 244 -9.07 8.40 9.55
C TYR A 244 -10.03 7.35 10.13
N LEU A 245 -10.49 7.54 11.36
CA LEU A 245 -11.40 6.64 12.05
C LEU A 245 -12.73 6.51 11.31
N VAL A 246 -13.29 7.64 10.83
CA VAL A 246 -14.51 7.65 10.04
C VAL A 246 -14.30 6.91 8.71
N ALA A 247 -13.21 7.16 7.99
CA ALA A 247 -12.91 6.45 6.74
C ALA A 247 -12.79 4.93 6.95
N GLN A 248 -12.08 4.50 8.00
CA GLN A 248 -11.96 3.09 8.37
C GLN A 248 -13.34 2.50 8.73
N ALA A 249 -14.11 3.18 9.57
CA ALA A 249 -15.43 2.74 10.01
C ALA A 249 -16.44 2.62 8.85
N ILE A 250 -16.37 3.50 7.84
CA ILE A 250 -17.19 3.40 6.62
C ILE A 250 -16.72 2.19 5.79
N TYR A 251 -15.42 2.02 5.60
CA TYR A 251 -14.87 0.89 4.85
C TYR A 251 -15.24 -0.46 5.46
N GLU A 252 -15.10 -0.63 6.78
CA GLU A 252 -15.46 -1.86 7.49
C GLU A 252 -16.96 -2.20 7.34
N ARG A 253 -17.83 -1.19 7.36
CA ARG A 253 -19.27 -1.38 7.13
C ARG A 253 -19.57 -1.76 5.70
N ALA A 254 -19.01 -1.02 4.74
CA ALA A 254 -19.24 -1.25 3.32
C ALA A 254 -18.69 -2.61 2.84
N SER A 255 -17.53 -3.02 3.35
CA SER A 255 -16.93 -4.33 3.07
C SER A 255 -17.77 -5.46 3.65
N SER A 256 -18.29 -5.32 4.88
CA SER A 256 -19.10 -6.33 5.57
C SER A 256 -20.49 -6.59 4.96
N ILE A 257 -20.89 -5.84 3.94
CA ILE A 257 -22.13 -6.12 3.20
C ILE A 257 -21.89 -7.35 2.32
N HIS A 258 -22.20 -8.53 2.86
CA HIS A 258 -22.08 -9.82 2.17
C HIS A 258 -23.46 -10.44 2.00
N VAL A 259 -23.97 -10.46 0.77
CA VAL A 259 -25.25 -11.09 0.41
C VAL A 259 -25.11 -11.82 -0.92
N GLU A 260 -25.92 -12.85 -1.14
CA GLU A 260 -26.05 -13.53 -2.43
C GLU A 260 -26.76 -12.63 -3.44
N TYR A 261 -25.97 -11.75 -4.10
CA TYR A 261 -26.49 -10.79 -5.08
C TYR A 261 -27.28 -11.44 -6.22
N GLU A 262 -26.93 -12.67 -6.61
CA GLU A 262 -27.67 -13.43 -7.63
C GLU A 262 -29.10 -13.76 -7.20
N ILE A 263 -29.32 -14.04 -5.91
CA ILE A 263 -30.67 -14.28 -5.37
C ILE A 263 -31.43 -12.95 -5.32
N LEU A 264 -30.80 -11.88 -4.82
CA LEU A 264 -31.41 -10.55 -4.79
C LEU A 264 -31.83 -10.07 -6.19
N HIS A 265 -30.98 -10.26 -7.20
CA HIS A 265 -31.28 -9.89 -8.58
C HIS A 265 -32.46 -10.65 -9.14
N LYS A 266 -32.58 -11.96 -8.85
CA LYS A 266 -33.72 -12.78 -9.31
C LYS A 266 -35.04 -12.35 -8.66
N GLU A 267 -35.01 -12.09 -7.36
CA GLU A 267 -36.20 -11.77 -6.56
C GLU A 267 -36.70 -10.35 -6.81
N PHE A 268 -35.80 -9.40 -7.02
CA PHE A 268 -36.13 -7.98 -7.19
C PHE A 268 -35.84 -7.44 -8.59
N LEU A 269 -35.73 -8.30 -9.61
CA LEU A 269 -35.43 -7.91 -10.99
C LEU A 269 -36.32 -6.77 -11.51
N TYR A 270 -37.62 -6.86 -11.23
CA TYR A 270 -38.63 -5.90 -11.67
C TYR A 270 -39.04 -4.89 -10.58
N SER A 271 -38.26 -4.80 -9.49
CA SER A 271 -38.49 -3.87 -8.38
C SER A 271 -37.50 -2.71 -8.44
N ASP A 272 -37.93 -1.53 -7.99
CA ASP A 272 -37.06 -0.36 -7.84
C ASP A 272 -36.16 -0.45 -6.60
N LEU A 273 -36.31 -1.48 -5.76
CA LEU A 273 -35.60 -1.64 -4.50
C LEU A 273 -34.07 -1.65 -4.67
N LEU A 274 -33.56 -2.46 -5.59
CA LEU A 274 -32.13 -2.59 -5.84
C LEU A 274 -31.53 -1.26 -6.33
N PHE A 275 -32.21 -0.58 -7.25
CA PHE A 275 -31.82 0.77 -7.70
C PHE A 275 -31.82 1.79 -6.56
N ARG A 276 -32.71 1.68 -5.56
CA ARG A 276 -32.68 2.54 -4.37
C ARG A 276 -31.45 2.25 -3.49
N TYR A 277 -31.08 0.98 -3.28
CA TYR A 277 -29.84 0.60 -2.60
C TYR A 277 -28.60 1.14 -3.33
N GLN A 278 -28.52 0.90 -4.64
CA GLN A 278 -27.47 1.41 -5.52
C GLN A 278 -27.37 2.94 -5.38
N ARG A 279 -28.50 3.65 -5.49
CA ARG A 279 -28.53 5.12 -5.40
C ARG A 279 -28.04 5.64 -4.06
N VAL A 280 -28.44 5.04 -2.93
CA VAL A 280 -27.95 5.46 -1.61
C VAL A 280 -26.44 5.28 -1.54
N MET A 281 -25.92 4.12 -1.93
CA MET A 281 -24.49 3.81 -1.84
C MET A 281 -23.65 4.67 -2.79
N MET A 282 -24.12 4.92 -4.01
CA MET A 282 -23.48 5.83 -4.96
C MET A 282 -23.39 7.26 -4.41
N GLN A 283 -24.45 7.73 -3.73
CA GLN A 283 -24.45 9.06 -3.12
C GLN A 283 -23.58 9.15 -1.86
N GLN A 284 -23.40 8.05 -1.13
CA GLN A 284 -22.38 7.96 -0.07
C GLN A 284 -20.97 8.04 -0.65
N GLY A 285 -20.71 7.41 -1.81
CA GLY A 285 -19.47 7.57 -2.56
C GLY A 285 -19.21 9.04 -2.95
N ASN A 286 -20.20 9.72 -3.51
CA ASN A 286 -20.11 11.15 -3.82
C ASN A 286 -19.88 12.02 -2.57
N ALA A 287 -20.47 11.66 -1.42
CA ALA A 287 -20.24 12.35 -0.17
C ALA A 287 -18.79 12.16 0.32
N ALA A 288 -18.24 10.95 0.23
CA ALA A 288 -16.82 10.67 0.51
C ALA A 288 -15.88 11.48 -0.40
N GLN A 289 -16.23 11.63 -1.69
CA GLN A 289 -15.48 12.49 -2.62
C GLN A 289 -15.50 13.96 -2.17
N LYS A 290 -16.64 14.48 -1.72
CA LYS A 290 -16.74 15.85 -1.17
C LYS A 290 -15.90 16.02 0.11
N VAL A 291 -15.79 14.99 0.95
CA VAL A 291 -14.88 15.01 2.11
C VAL A 291 -13.43 15.10 1.66
N ALA A 292 -13.03 14.34 0.63
CA ALA A 292 -11.69 14.46 0.05
C ALA A 292 -11.40 15.88 -0.46
N GLU A 293 -12.35 16.50 -1.16
CA GLU A 293 -12.21 17.87 -1.65
C GLU A 293 -12.13 18.89 -0.51
N ALA A 294 -12.95 18.73 0.53
CA ALA A 294 -12.94 19.59 1.72
C ALA A 294 -11.59 19.51 2.45
N LEU A 295 -11.08 18.29 2.68
CA LEU A 295 -9.77 18.03 3.29
C LEU A 295 -8.62 18.67 2.50
N LEU A 296 -8.58 18.45 1.18
CA LEU A 296 -7.47 18.93 0.33
C LEU A 296 -7.45 20.46 0.19
N HIS A 297 -8.63 21.11 0.19
CA HIS A 297 -8.74 22.56 0.06
C HIS A 297 -8.88 23.29 1.40
N LYS A 298 -8.83 22.56 2.53
CA LYS A 298 -9.06 23.08 3.88
C LYS A 298 -10.37 23.88 3.97
N LYS A 299 -11.43 23.35 3.36
CA LYS A 299 -12.80 23.88 3.43
C LYS A 299 -13.61 23.03 4.39
N GLU A 300 -14.66 23.62 4.95
CA GLU A 300 -15.63 22.89 5.77
C GLU A 300 -16.43 21.91 4.89
N TYR A 301 -16.59 20.68 5.37
CA TYR A 301 -17.41 19.68 4.70
C TYR A 301 -18.89 19.93 5.03
N LEU A 302 -19.71 20.09 3.99
CA LEU A 302 -21.16 20.23 4.13
C LEU A 302 -21.84 18.92 3.76
N TYR A 303 -22.63 18.37 4.69
CA TYR A 303 -23.32 17.11 4.48
C TYR A 303 -24.46 17.30 3.46
N PRO A 304 -24.55 16.45 2.43
CA PRO A 304 -25.64 16.57 1.47
C PRO A 304 -26.99 16.17 2.09
N GLN A 305 -27.84 17.15 2.42
CA GLN A 305 -29.13 16.91 3.07
C GLN A 305 -30.06 15.91 2.32
N TYR A 306 -29.95 15.83 1.00
CA TYR A 306 -30.72 14.87 0.20
C TYR A 306 -30.37 13.41 0.53
N LEU A 307 -29.17 13.12 1.05
CA LEU A 307 -28.72 11.78 1.41
C LEU A 307 -29.55 11.20 2.57
N SER A 308 -29.91 12.05 3.54
CA SER A 308 -30.81 11.68 4.64
C SER A 308 -32.20 11.32 4.09
N ARG A 309 -32.71 12.15 3.17
CA ARG A 309 -34.02 11.96 2.55
C ARG A 309 -34.10 10.63 1.77
N ILE A 310 -33.12 10.32 0.93
CA ILE A 310 -33.14 9.06 0.16
C ILE A 310 -32.98 7.83 1.05
N THR A 311 -32.20 7.93 2.13
CA THR A 311 -32.03 6.84 3.11
C THR A 311 -33.34 6.57 3.87
N SER A 312 -34.05 7.63 4.29
CA SER A 312 -35.38 7.52 4.91
C SER A 312 -36.41 6.91 3.97
N ARG A 313 -36.38 7.26 2.68
CA ARG A 313 -37.29 6.66 1.68
C ARG A 313 -37.02 5.19 1.44
N LEU A 314 -35.75 4.77 1.46
CA LEU A 314 -35.38 3.36 1.35
C LEU A 314 -35.85 2.55 2.58
N GLU A 315 -35.79 3.15 3.77
CA GLU A 315 -36.34 2.58 4.99
C GLU A 315 -37.85 2.37 4.92
N GLU A 316 -38.61 3.37 4.47
CA GLU A 316 -40.05 3.25 4.25
C GLU A 316 -40.38 2.12 3.26
N THR A 317 -39.63 2.01 2.16
CA THR A 317 -39.80 0.93 1.17
C THR A 317 -39.54 -0.44 1.79
N THR A 318 -38.48 -0.58 2.59
CA THR A 318 -38.11 -1.85 3.24
C THR A 318 -39.17 -2.25 4.29
N LEU A 319 -39.68 -1.29 5.06
CA LEU A 319 -40.77 -1.51 6.02
C LEU A 319 -42.07 -1.95 5.33
N ARG A 320 -42.38 -1.40 4.15
CA ARG A 320 -43.56 -1.79 3.38
C ARG A 320 -43.44 -3.23 2.87
N LEU A 321 -42.28 -3.61 2.32
CA LEU A 321 -42.03 -4.98 1.86
C LEU A 321 -42.20 -6.02 2.97
N LYS A 322 -41.78 -5.66 4.20
CA LYS A 322 -41.97 -6.50 5.39
C LYS A 322 -43.45 -6.70 5.73
N LYS A 323 -44.26 -5.63 5.66
CA LYS A 323 -45.70 -5.70 5.94
C LYS A 323 -46.46 -6.51 4.89
N ASP A 324 -46.10 -6.34 3.63
CA ASP A 324 -46.77 -6.97 2.49
C ASP A 324 -46.39 -8.46 2.33
N HIS A 325 -45.50 -9.02 3.18
CA HIS A 325 -44.99 -10.40 3.13
C HIS A 325 -44.50 -10.80 1.73
N ALA A 326 -43.98 -9.84 0.96
CA ALA A 326 -43.70 -9.98 -0.46
C ALA A 326 -42.43 -10.80 -0.77
N ALA A 327 -41.60 -11.08 0.24
CA ALA A 327 -40.36 -11.83 0.11
C ALA A 327 -40.16 -12.77 1.31
N SER A 328 -39.28 -13.76 1.16
CA SER A 328 -38.93 -14.66 2.27
C SER A 328 -38.27 -13.89 3.42
N LEU A 329 -38.45 -14.38 4.64
CA LEU A 329 -37.89 -13.76 5.86
C LEU A 329 -36.37 -13.57 5.76
N GLU A 330 -35.66 -14.50 5.13
CA GLU A 330 -34.20 -14.47 4.91
C GLU A 330 -33.74 -13.28 4.06
N ILE A 331 -34.48 -13.02 2.98
CA ILE A 331 -34.21 -11.92 2.07
C ILE A 331 -34.51 -10.59 2.76
N ILE A 332 -35.61 -10.51 3.52
CA ILE A 332 -35.98 -9.32 4.28
C ILE A 332 -34.88 -8.98 5.30
N ILE A 333 -34.39 -9.97 6.07
CA ILE A 333 -33.29 -9.78 7.03
C ILE A 333 -32.02 -9.30 6.32
N SER A 334 -31.68 -9.92 5.17
CA SER A 334 -30.50 -9.53 4.39
C SER A 334 -30.57 -8.06 3.94
N ILE A 335 -31.73 -7.63 3.50
CA ILE A 335 -32.00 -6.26 3.05
C ILE A 335 -32.02 -5.28 4.23
N GLU A 336 -32.62 -5.65 5.36
CA GLU A 336 -32.57 -4.86 6.60
C GLU A 336 -31.12 -4.68 7.10
N ASN A 337 -30.27 -5.70 6.98
CA ASN A 337 -28.85 -5.63 7.33
C ASN A 337 -28.08 -4.67 6.42
N ILE A 338 -28.35 -4.71 5.11
CA ILE A 338 -27.78 -3.75 4.17
C ILE A 338 -28.23 -2.33 4.55
N LEU A 339 -29.52 -2.11 4.77
CA LEU A 339 -30.07 -0.81 5.16
C LEU A 339 -29.46 -0.30 6.45
N HIS A 340 -29.30 -1.15 7.46
CA HIS A 340 -28.67 -0.80 8.72
C HIS A 340 -27.23 -0.30 8.51
N ASN A 341 -26.42 -1.02 7.73
CA ASN A 341 -25.06 -0.60 7.40
C ASN A 341 -25.03 0.74 6.64
N LEU A 342 -25.92 0.92 5.65
CA LEU A 342 -26.03 2.18 4.91
C LEU A 342 -26.42 3.34 5.82
N LYS A 343 -27.37 3.16 6.75
CA LYS A 343 -27.73 4.19 7.75
C LYS A 343 -26.55 4.56 8.63
N GLN A 344 -25.79 3.57 9.11
CA GLN A 344 -24.61 3.85 9.94
C GLN A 344 -23.54 4.64 9.17
N ILE A 345 -23.28 4.29 7.90
CA ILE A 345 -22.39 5.08 7.03
C ILE A 345 -22.91 6.51 6.89
N ASN A 346 -24.22 6.67 6.71
CA ASN A 346 -24.84 7.98 6.61
C ASN A 346 -24.65 8.83 7.89
N THR A 347 -24.83 8.21 9.06
CA THR A 347 -24.58 8.86 10.35
C THR A 347 -23.11 9.27 10.51
N LEU A 348 -22.17 8.44 10.08
CA LEU A 348 -20.74 8.76 10.12
C LEU A 348 -20.40 9.96 9.22
N LEU A 349 -20.96 10.00 8.01
CA LEU A 349 -20.83 11.14 7.09
C LEU A 349 -21.42 12.42 7.68
N LEU A 350 -22.60 12.34 8.29
CA LEU A 350 -23.24 13.49 8.95
C LEU A 350 -22.43 14.02 10.14
N LYS A 351 -21.89 13.13 10.99
CA LYS A 351 -21.06 13.50 12.14
C LYS A 351 -19.77 14.25 11.76
N MET A 352 -19.31 14.13 10.51
CA MET A 352 -18.16 14.90 10.02
C MET A 352 -18.46 16.38 9.77
N GLU A 353 -19.71 16.74 9.46
CA GLU A 353 -20.10 18.15 9.24
C GLU A 353 -20.06 18.95 10.54
N SER A 354 -20.48 18.35 11.66
CA SER A 354 -20.63 19.08 12.91
C SER A 354 -19.30 19.41 13.61
N GLY A 355 -18.16 18.82 13.19
CA GLY A 355 -16.87 18.93 13.87
C GLY A 355 -16.87 18.42 15.33
N LEU A 356 -18.03 17.98 15.84
CA LEU A 356 -18.28 17.56 17.20
C LEU A 356 -17.89 16.09 17.32
N THR A 357 -16.68 15.87 17.79
CA THR A 357 -16.25 14.54 18.20
C THR A 357 -16.72 14.32 19.64
N ASP A 358 -17.30 13.15 19.96
CA ASP A 358 -17.43 12.71 21.35
C ASP A 358 -16.02 12.62 21.93
N SER A 359 -15.62 13.64 22.70
CA SER A 359 -14.27 13.78 23.26
C SER A 359 -13.87 12.53 24.06
N GLU A 360 -14.82 11.87 24.72
CA GLU A 360 -14.60 10.63 25.45
C GLU A 360 -14.33 9.41 24.55
N LEU A 361 -15.09 9.22 23.47
CA LEU A 361 -14.90 8.11 22.54
C LEU A 361 -13.57 8.26 21.78
N PHE A 362 -13.27 9.49 21.39
CA PHE A 362 -12.00 9.89 20.80
C PHE A 362 -10.80 9.61 21.71
N GLN A 363 -10.87 9.97 22.99
CA GLN A 363 -9.84 9.67 23.99
C GLN A 363 -9.67 8.16 24.19
N ARG A 364 -10.76 7.38 24.19
CA ARG A 364 -10.71 5.91 24.30
C ARG A 364 -10.01 5.27 23.10
N GLU A 365 -10.37 5.65 21.88
CA GLU A 365 -9.75 5.10 20.67
C GLU A 365 -8.28 5.51 20.54
N ILE A 366 -7.93 6.75 20.88
CA ILE A 366 -6.52 7.17 21.00
C ILE A 366 -5.77 6.27 21.98
N LYS A 367 -6.33 6.03 23.16
CA LYS A 367 -5.68 5.21 24.20
C LYS A 367 -5.56 3.74 23.81
N ALA A 368 -6.47 3.24 22.96
CA ALA A 368 -6.42 1.90 22.39
C ALA A 368 -5.40 1.78 21.25
N LEU A 369 -5.30 2.80 20.40
CA LEU A 369 -4.38 2.84 19.24
C LEU A 369 -2.94 3.16 19.65
N LEU A 370 -2.75 3.99 20.67
CA LEU A 370 -1.44 4.26 21.23
C LEU A 370 -1.05 3.07 22.12
N PRO A 371 0.05 2.36 21.83
CA PRO A 371 0.60 1.43 22.81
C PRO A 371 0.78 2.19 24.12
N THR A 372 0.25 1.62 25.22
CA THR A 372 0.54 2.14 26.55
C THR A 372 2.05 2.34 26.62
N LYS A 373 2.50 3.55 26.98
CA LYS A 373 3.90 3.80 27.33
C LYS A 373 4.21 2.90 28.54
N LYS A 374 4.43 1.59 28.31
CA LYS A 374 5.39 0.86 29.11
C LYS A 374 6.65 1.66 28.91
N SER A 375 7.05 2.36 29.95
CA SER A 375 8.35 3.00 30.01
C SER A 375 9.35 1.94 29.57
N SER A 376 9.81 2.01 28.32
CA SER A 376 11.11 1.48 28.00
C SER A 376 12.04 2.33 28.84
N LYS A 377 12.34 1.84 30.06
CA LYS A 377 13.66 2.04 30.66
C LYS A 377 14.60 1.98 29.48
N ILE A 378 15.30 3.10 29.21
CA ILE A 378 16.27 3.29 28.13
C ILE A 378 16.77 1.92 27.72
N ALA A 379 16.21 1.37 26.63
CA ALA A 379 16.59 0.04 26.20
C ALA A 379 18.10 0.12 26.03
N SER A 380 18.84 -0.72 26.75
CA SER A 380 20.28 -0.69 26.63
C SER A 380 20.60 -0.88 25.15
N LEU A 381 21.68 -0.26 24.64
CA LEU A 381 22.06 -0.44 23.23
C LEU A 381 22.11 -1.94 22.85
N LYS A 382 22.45 -2.79 23.82
CA LYS A 382 22.41 -4.25 23.73
C LYS A 382 21.01 -4.80 23.44
N ASP A 383 19.96 -4.36 24.15
CA ASP A 383 18.59 -4.83 23.94
C ASP A 383 18.04 -4.36 22.58
N SER A 384 18.39 -3.14 22.16
CA SER A 384 18.01 -2.64 20.84
C SER A 384 18.69 -3.43 19.71
N LEU A 385 19.99 -3.75 19.86
CA LEU A 385 20.73 -4.56 18.90
C LEU A 385 20.23 -6.00 18.86
N LEU A 386 19.88 -6.57 20.01
CA LEU A 386 19.31 -7.92 20.07
C LEU A 386 17.97 -7.99 19.34
N ASN A 387 17.08 -7.00 19.55
CA ASN A 387 15.81 -6.93 18.83
C ASN A 387 16.01 -6.75 17.32
N ILE A 388 16.96 -5.91 16.90
CA ILE A 388 17.32 -5.74 15.47
C ILE A 388 17.80 -7.07 14.89
N TYR A 389 18.69 -7.76 15.59
CA TYR A 389 19.20 -9.06 15.18
C TYR A 389 18.09 -10.10 15.07
N GLN A 390 17.21 -10.19 16.07
CA GLN A 390 16.07 -11.13 16.06
C GLN A 390 15.13 -10.87 14.88
N THR A 391 14.78 -9.61 14.62
CA THR A 391 13.94 -9.23 13.47
C THR A 391 14.61 -9.61 12.15
N ILE A 392 15.88 -9.28 11.95
CA ILE A 392 16.62 -9.64 10.72
C ILE A 392 16.71 -11.16 10.58
N ASN A 393 17.00 -11.87 11.68
CA ASN A 393 17.14 -13.33 11.68
C ASN A 393 15.82 -14.03 11.36
N ALA A 394 14.68 -13.50 11.80
CA ALA A 394 13.36 -14.01 11.40
C ALA A 394 13.12 -13.92 9.88
N HIS A 395 13.74 -12.96 9.21
CA HIS A 395 13.69 -12.79 7.76
C HIS A 395 14.77 -13.57 7.00
N LEU A 396 15.74 -14.20 7.68
CA LEU A 396 16.79 -15.05 7.05
C LEU A 396 16.26 -16.44 6.66
N THR A 397 15.14 -16.47 5.96
CA THR A 397 14.54 -17.68 5.42
C THR A 397 14.38 -17.55 3.91
N LYS A 398 14.50 -18.66 3.18
CA LYS A 398 14.31 -18.69 1.71
C LYS A 398 12.88 -18.30 1.31
N GLU A 399 11.95 -18.38 2.26
CA GLU A 399 10.54 -17.99 2.10
C GLU A 399 10.32 -16.48 2.18
N SER A 400 11.23 -15.74 2.85
CA SER A 400 11.10 -14.29 2.98
C SER A 400 11.35 -13.56 1.67
N GLU A 401 10.40 -12.71 1.25
CA GLU A 401 10.55 -11.87 0.05
C GLU A 401 11.77 -10.93 0.13
N ILE A 402 12.05 -10.39 1.33
CA ILE A 402 13.14 -9.45 1.57
C ILE A 402 14.50 -10.13 1.37
N PHE A 403 14.68 -11.34 1.93
CA PHE A 403 15.91 -12.10 1.77
C PHE A 403 16.15 -12.51 0.32
N ARG A 404 15.13 -13.02 -0.37
CA ARG A 404 15.23 -13.34 -1.80
C ARG A 404 15.65 -12.13 -2.62
N HIS A 405 15.05 -10.97 -2.35
CA HIS A 405 15.40 -9.73 -3.03
C HIS A 405 16.82 -9.27 -2.70
N ALA A 406 17.26 -9.35 -1.43
CA ALA A 406 18.62 -8.99 -1.02
C ALA A 406 19.68 -9.82 -1.74
N VAL A 407 19.47 -11.14 -1.89
CA VAL A 407 20.38 -12.02 -2.65
C VAL A 407 20.40 -11.66 -4.13
N ARG A 408 19.23 -11.40 -4.74
CA ARG A 408 19.13 -10.95 -6.14
C ARG A 408 19.86 -9.63 -6.37
N MET A 409 19.71 -8.66 -5.46
CA MET A 409 20.38 -7.36 -5.56
C MET A 409 21.90 -7.48 -5.39
N GLY A 410 22.37 -8.33 -4.48
CA GLY A 410 23.80 -8.66 -4.36
C GLY A 410 24.35 -9.28 -5.63
N PHE A 411 23.63 -10.23 -6.24
CA PHE A 411 24.00 -10.82 -7.53
C PHE A 411 24.03 -9.78 -8.67
N VAL A 412 22.99 -8.94 -8.78
CA VAL A 412 22.92 -7.88 -9.79
C VAL A 412 24.11 -6.93 -9.67
N MET A 413 24.44 -6.53 -8.44
CA MET A 413 25.60 -5.68 -8.17
C MET A 413 26.91 -6.37 -8.54
N GLY A 414 27.10 -7.63 -8.12
CA GLY A 414 28.33 -8.39 -8.39
C GLY A 414 28.57 -8.65 -9.86
N VAL A 415 27.58 -9.18 -10.58
CA VAL A 415 27.67 -9.41 -12.03
C VAL A 415 27.85 -8.10 -12.77
N GLY A 416 27.11 -7.06 -12.36
CA GLY A 416 27.26 -5.72 -12.89
C GLY A 416 28.69 -5.18 -12.78
N TYR A 417 29.29 -5.27 -11.59
CA TYR A 417 30.68 -4.88 -11.37
C TYR A 417 31.67 -5.74 -12.14
N LEU A 418 31.47 -7.07 -12.22
CA LEU A 418 32.33 -7.96 -13.02
C LEU A 418 32.33 -7.60 -14.50
N ILE A 419 31.19 -7.22 -15.06
CA ILE A 419 31.09 -6.77 -16.46
C ILE A 419 31.88 -5.48 -16.64
N ILE A 420 31.72 -4.50 -15.74
CA ILE A 420 32.47 -3.23 -15.79
C ILE A 420 33.97 -3.50 -15.70
N TRP A 421 34.39 -4.27 -14.70
CA TRP A 421 35.80 -4.59 -14.47
C TRP A 421 36.41 -5.36 -15.65
N GLY A 422 35.69 -6.35 -16.20
CA GLY A 422 36.13 -7.14 -17.34
C GLY A 422 36.28 -6.32 -18.62
N ILE A 423 35.35 -5.39 -18.89
CA ILE A 423 35.44 -4.49 -20.05
C ILE A 423 36.60 -3.49 -19.87
N ASN A 424 36.79 -2.95 -18.66
CA ASN A 424 37.93 -2.06 -18.38
C ASN A 424 39.27 -2.79 -18.55
N LEU A 425 39.36 -4.05 -18.11
CA LEU A 425 40.54 -4.90 -18.29
C LEU A 425 40.78 -5.22 -19.78
N ALA A 426 39.73 -5.55 -20.53
CA ALA A 426 39.84 -5.81 -21.96
C ALA A 426 40.29 -4.56 -22.73
N ASN A 427 39.75 -3.39 -22.41
CA ASN A 427 40.14 -2.15 -23.07
C ASN A 427 41.59 -1.73 -22.78
N THR A 428 42.04 -1.89 -21.54
CA THR A 428 43.42 -1.58 -21.13
C THR A 428 44.45 -2.54 -21.71
N HIS A 429 44.17 -3.84 -21.77
CA HIS A 429 45.15 -4.85 -22.22
C HIS A 429 45.04 -5.28 -23.69
N LEU A 430 43.84 -5.28 -24.30
CA LEU A 430 43.63 -5.80 -25.66
C LEU A 430 43.51 -4.71 -26.73
N LEU A 431 43.00 -3.53 -26.39
CA LEU A 431 42.66 -2.49 -27.38
C LEU A 431 43.60 -1.28 -27.35
N GLY A 432 44.53 -1.19 -26.39
CA GLY A 432 45.54 -0.13 -26.31
C GLY A 432 44.99 1.28 -26.05
N ASN A 433 43.67 1.43 -25.90
CA ASN A 433 42.98 2.71 -25.79
C ASN A 433 42.71 3.10 -24.32
N GLY A 434 43.73 3.01 -23.45
CA GLY A 434 43.63 3.47 -22.05
C GLY A 434 42.46 2.89 -21.23
N PRO A 435 42.19 3.40 -20.01
CA PRO A 435 41.03 3.02 -19.22
C PRO A 435 39.75 3.58 -19.87
N VAL A 436 39.01 2.72 -20.59
CA VAL A 436 37.77 3.11 -21.27
C VAL A 436 36.60 3.19 -20.27
N THR A 437 36.11 4.43 -20.15
CA THR A 437 34.77 4.94 -19.78
C THR A 437 34.21 4.70 -18.37
N ASN A 438 34.05 5.82 -17.65
CA ASN A 438 33.15 5.99 -16.50
C ASN A 438 31.65 5.77 -16.82
N ARG A 439 31.30 5.01 -17.88
CA ARG A 439 29.96 5.02 -18.50
C ARG A 439 29.19 3.71 -18.30
N ILE A 440 29.85 2.58 -18.12
CA ILE A 440 29.20 1.24 -18.06
C ILE A 440 28.43 1.00 -16.74
N TYR A 441 28.61 1.86 -15.73
CA TYR A 441 27.88 1.83 -14.44
C TYR A 441 26.36 1.88 -14.58
N TRP A 442 25.87 2.39 -15.72
CA TRP A 442 24.47 2.44 -16.07
C TRP A 442 23.79 1.08 -16.23
N ILE A 443 24.55 0.02 -16.58
CA ILE A 443 24.04 -1.36 -16.59
C ILE A 443 23.54 -1.72 -15.20
N VAL A 444 24.38 -1.49 -14.19
CA VAL A 444 24.11 -1.80 -12.78
C VAL A 444 22.96 -0.95 -12.28
N LEU A 445 22.99 0.35 -12.55
CA LEU A 445 21.93 1.25 -12.14
C LEU A 445 20.57 0.84 -12.73
N THR A 446 20.55 0.49 -14.01
CA THR A 446 19.32 0.03 -14.68
C THR A 446 18.82 -1.27 -14.07
N ALA A 447 19.72 -2.22 -13.83
CA ALA A 447 19.35 -3.48 -13.20
C ALA A 447 18.77 -3.29 -11.80
N ILE A 448 19.32 -2.37 -11.00
CA ILE A 448 18.81 -2.00 -9.66
C ILE A 448 17.40 -1.40 -9.74
N PHE A 449 17.15 -0.45 -10.64
CA PHE A 449 15.83 0.20 -10.75
C PHE A 449 14.73 -0.73 -11.26
N VAL A 450 15.11 -1.73 -12.05
CA VAL A 450 14.20 -2.66 -12.70
C VAL A 450 13.93 -3.90 -11.85
N CYS A 451 14.95 -4.42 -11.16
CA CYS A 451 14.81 -5.58 -10.29
C CYS A 451 13.92 -5.20 -9.09
N GLN A 452 12.82 -5.92 -8.92
CA GLN A 452 11.88 -5.74 -7.82
C GLN A 452 11.72 -7.05 -7.05
N PRO A 453 11.25 -7.01 -5.79
CA PRO A 453 10.97 -8.22 -5.03
C PRO A 453 10.03 -9.17 -5.78
N ASN A 454 9.00 -8.61 -6.43
CA ASN A 454 8.02 -9.33 -7.22
C ASN A 454 8.44 -9.45 -8.70
N VAL A 455 8.42 -10.68 -9.23
CA VAL A 455 8.78 -11.01 -10.61
C VAL A 455 7.83 -10.37 -11.64
N ILE A 456 6.54 -10.29 -11.35
CA ILE A 456 5.53 -9.67 -12.23
C ILE A 456 5.83 -8.17 -12.36
N VAL A 457 6.12 -7.52 -11.23
CA VAL A 457 6.49 -6.10 -11.21
C VAL A 457 7.80 -5.87 -11.95
N THR A 458 8.80 -6.76 -11.79
CA THR A 458 10.07 -6.71 -12.54
C THR A 458 9.83 -6.76 -14.04
N LYS A 459 9.00 -7.70 -14.54
CA LYS A 459 8.65 -7.77 -15.97
C LYS A 459 8.00 -6.49 -16.49
N SER A 460 7.05 -5.92 -15.73
CA SER A 460 6.43 -4.64 -16.08
C SER A 460 7.45 -3.51 -16.14
N ARG A 461 8.38 -3.45 -15.17
CA ARG A 461 9.45 -2.44 -15.15
C ARG A 461 10.45 -2.58 -16.29
N ILE A 462 10.81 -3.81 -16.70
CA ILE A 462 11.68 -4.04 -17.87
C ILE A 462 11.09 -3.37 -19.10
N LEU A 463 9.81 -3.65 -19.40
CA LEU A 463 9.14 -3.09 -20.57
C LEU A 463 9.09 -1.55 -20.51
N LYS A 464 8.66 -1.01 -19.36
CA LYS A 464 8.56 0.45 -19.17
C LYS A 464 9.94 1.13 -19.18
N ARG A 465 11.00 0.47 -18.73
CA ARG A 465 12.38 0.98 -18.75
C ARG A 465 12.91 1.05 -20.18
N LEU A 466 12.70 -0.01 -20.96
CA LEU A 466 13.10 -0.05 -22.37
C LEU A 466 12.36 1.03 -23.18
N SER A 467 11.03 1.09 -23.07
CA SER A 467 10.23 2.11 -23.78
C SER A 467 10.60 3.54 -23.37
N GLY A 468 10.75 3.79 -22.07
CA GLY A 468 11.10 5.11 -21.56
C GLY A 468 12.50 5.55 -21.99
N THR A 469 13.49 4.65 -21.93
CA THR A 469 14.85 4.97 -22.36
C THR A 469 14.91 5.26 -23.84
N PHE A 470 14.21 4.46 -24.67
CA PHE A 470 14.11 4.70 -26.10
C PHE A 470 13.52 6.09 -26.41
N ILE A 471 12.41 6.46 -25.77
CA ILE A 471 11.80 7.79 -25.94
C ILE A 471 12.75 8.90 -25.49
N GLY A 472 13.41 8.75 -24.34
CA GLY A 472 14.34 9.76 -23.82
C GLY A 472 15.58 9.95 -24.70
N VAL A 473 16.14 8.85 -25.23
CA VAL A 473 17.26 8.88 -26.18
C VAL A 473 16.84 9.56 -27.49
N LEU A 474 15.71 9.17 -28.07
CA LEU A 474 15.18 9.75 -29.30
C LEU A 474 14.93 11.26 -29.15
N PHE A 475 14.30 11.68 -28.05
CA PHE A 475 14.07 13.09 -27.76
C PHE A 475 15.40 13.86 -27.65
N THR A 476 16.37 13.33 -26.90
CA THR A 476 17.65 14.00 -26.71
C THR A 476 18.42 14.13 -28.02
N LEU A 477 18.42 13.09 -28.84
CA LEU A 477 19.01 13.10 -30.19
C LEU A 477 18.42 14.22 -31.05
N LEU A 478 17.09 14.28 -31.14
CA LEU A 478 16.41 15.32 -31.92
C LEU A 478 16.66 16.71 -31.34
N PHE A 479 16.63 16.86 -30.01
CA PHE A 479 16.86 18.14 -29.35
C PHE A 479 18.25 18.69 -29.63
N LEU A 480 19.30 17.85 -29.58
CA LEU A 480 20.67 18.29 -29.83
C LEU A 480 20.96 18.58 -31.31
N GLN A 481 20.22 18.02 -32.26
CA GLN A 481 20.34 18.38 -33.69
C GLN A 481 20.07 19.87 -33.95
N PHE A 482 19.26 20.52 -33.12
CA PHE A 482 18.99 21.96 -33.22
C PHE A 482 20.14 22.84 -32.69
N SER A 483 21.27 22.26 -32.30
CA SER A 483 22.43 22.97 -31.73
C SER A 483 22.03 23.96 -30.61
N PRO A 484 21.32 23.49 -29.56
CA PRO A 484 20.78 24.36 -28.52
C PRO A 484 21.89 25.02 -27.70
N SER A 485 21.67 26.28 -27.30
CA SER A 485 22.58 27.00 -26.42
C SER A 485 22.78 26.27 -25.08
N THR A 486 23.95 26.46 -24.45
CA THR A 486 24.27 25.91 -23.12
C THR A 486 23.19 26.27 -22.08
N SER A 487 22.67 27.50 -22.13
CA SER A 487 21.57 27.96 -21.26
C SER A 487 20.29 27.15 -21.44
N LEU A 488 19.93 26.79 -22.69
CA LEU A 488 18.75 25.99 -22.98
C LEU A 488 18.94 24.54 -22.53
N GLN A 489 20.14 23.99 -22.71
CA GLN A 489 20.48 22.65 -22.21
C GLN A 489 20.35 22.58 -20.68
N VAL A 490 20.90 23.55 -19.94
CA VAL A 490 20.78 23.64 -18.48
C VAL A 490 19.31 23.77 -18.04
N LEU A 491 18.52 24.57 -18.75
CA LEU A 491 17.08 24.69 -18.49
C LEU A 491 16.37 23.33 -18.65
N ILE A 492 16.69 22.56 -19.69
CA ILE A 492 16.10 21.23 -19.88
C ILE A 492 16.57 20.26 -18.79
N VAL A 493 17.82 20.32 -18.33
CA VAL A 493 18.29 19.50 -17.19
C VAL A 493 17.43 19.78 -15.95
N ILE A 494 17.21 21.05 -15.62
CA ILE A 494 16.36 21.44 -14.47
C ILE A 494 14.90 21.05 -14.67
N ALA A 495 14.35 21.26 -15.87
CA ALA A 495 12.95 20.95 -16.16
C ALA A 495 12.69 19.44 -16.13
N SER A 496 13.54 18.65 -16.79
CA SER A 496 13.43 17.19 -16.85
C SER A 496 13.65 16.53 -15.49
N SER A 497 14.60 17.02 -14.68
CA SER A 497 14.81 16.55 -13.31
C SER A 497 13.62 16.87 -12.40
N THR A 498 13.06 18.08 -12.52
CA THR A 498 11.87 18.50 -11.75
C THR A 498 10.66 17.63 -12.09
N LEU A 499 10.38 17.48 -13.39
CA LEU A 499 9.28 16.66 -13.87
C LEU A 499 9.47 15.17 -13.51
N PHE A 500 10.71 14.67 -13.49
CA PHE A 500 11.01 13.29 -13.10
C PHE A 500 10.48 12.99 -11.69
N PHE A 501 10.77 13.86 -10.72
CA PHE A 501 10.27 13.67 -9.36
C PHE A 501 8.77 13.92 -9.25
N SER A 502 8.26 14.99 -9.88
CA SER A 502 6.84 15.37 -9.81
C SER A 502 5.89 14.36 -10.42
N LEU A 503 6.35 13.63 -11.45
CA LEU A 503 5.53 12.71 -12.22
C LEU A 503 5.92 11.25 -11.99
N SER A 504 6.77 10.98 -11.00
CA SER A 504 7.23 9.64 -10.62
C SER A 504 6.07 8.69 -10.26
N ALA A 505 4.95 9.24 -9.77
CA ALA A 505 3.74 8.50 -9.42
C ALA A 505 2.79 8.22 -10.62
N LEU A 506 2.87 9.00 -11.71
CA LEU A 506 1.89 8.95 -12.81
C LEU A 506 2.25 7.92 -13.90
N GLY A 507 3.53 7.58 -14.07
CA GLY A 507 3.91 6.56 -15.05
C GLY A 507 5.43 6.33 -15.19
N TYR A 508 5.89 5.14 -14.79
CA TYR A 508 7.31 4.77 -14.79
C TYR A 508 8.03 4.90 -16.15
N SER A 509 7.34 4.70 -17.28
CA SER A 509 7.94 4.88 -18.62
C SER A 509 8.27 6.34 -18.90
N PHE A 510 7.37 7.26 -18.54
CA PHE A 510 7.56 8.70 -18.75
C PHE A 510 8.67 9.23 -17.84
N THR A 511 8.65 8.83 -16.57
CA THR A 511 9.71 9.11 -15.59
C THR A 511 11.07 8.62 -16.07
N THR A 512 11.15 7.42 -16.67
CA THR A 512 12.39 6.89 -17.25
C THR A 512 12.89 7.74 -18.43
N ALA A 513 11.99 8.24 -19.28
CA ALA A 513 12.38 9.14 -20.37
C ALA A 513 12.99 10.43 -19.83
N LEU A 514 12.36 11.06 -18.84
CA LEU A 514 12.82 12.31 -18.24
C LEU A 514 14.20 12.19 -17.59
N ILE A 515 14.45 11.15 -16.79
CA ILE A 515 15.79 10.96 -16.20
C ILE A 515 16.84 10.66 -17.27
N THR A 516 16.46 9.99 -18.36
CA THR A 516 17.38 9.73 -19.48
C THR A 516 17.74 11.02 -20.20
N ILE A 517 16.77 11.90 -20.45
CA ILE A 517 16.99 13.24 -21.03
C ILE A 517 17.92 14.06 -20.12
N MET A 518 17.60 14.15 -18.83
CA MET A 518 18.40 14.87 -17.83
C MET A 518 19.87 14.42 -17.89
N VAL A 519 20.09 13.11 -17.84
CA VAL A 519 21.44 12.52 -17.80
C VAL A 519 22.18 12.75 -19.11
N LEU A 520 21.57 12.47 -20.27
CA LEU A 520 22.24 12.58 -21.57
C LEU A 520 22.64 14.03 -21.88
N ILE A 521 21.77 15.00 -21.57
CA ILE A 521 22.10 16.42 -21.74
C ILE A 521 23.20 16.84 -20.76
N SER A 522 23.16 16.36 -19.51
CA SER A 522 24.21 16.67 -18.53
C SER A 522 25.59 16.13 -18.92
N PHE A 523 25.64 15.00 -19.63
CA PHE A 523 26.89 14.49 -20.22
C PHE A 523 27.35 15.32 -21.42
N ASN A 524 26.42 15.69 -22.31
CA ASN A 524 26.73 16.55 -23.45
C ASN A 524 27.31 17.91 -23.02
N LEU A 525 26.81 18.47 -21.92
CA LEU A 525 27.29 19.73 -21.34
C LEU A 525 28.72 19.67 -20.79
N ASN A 526 29.26 18.48 -20.53
CA ASN A 526 30.62 18.27 -20.00
C ASN A 526 31.58 17.72 -21.08
N ASP A 527 31.26 17.93 -22.37
CA ASP A 527 32.04 17.45 -23.54
C ASP A 527 32.34 15.94 -23.56
N TYR A 528 31.57 15.15 -22.80
CA TYR A 528 31.62 13.71 -22.97
C TYR A 528 30.96 13.36 -24.31
N ALA A 529 31.74 12.75 -25.22
CA ALA A 529 31.26 12.32 -26.54
C ALA A 529 29.82 11.77 -26.47
N PHE A 530 28.90 12.45 -27.16
CA PHE A 530 27.47 12.17 -27.15
C PHE A 530 27.19 10.85 -27.88
N ILE A 531 26.96 9.78 -27.11
CA ILE A 531 26.75 8.44 -27.67
C ILE A 531 25.44 7.86 -27.13
N ALA A 532 24.34 8.40 -27.66
CA ALA A 532 22.99 7.86 -27.52
C ALA A 532 22.85 6.32 -27.63
N PRO A 533 23.55 5.60 -28.55
CA PRO A 533 23.37 4.15 -28.67
C PRO A 533 23.92 3.33 -27.50
N GLU A 534 24.97 3.79 -26.81
CA GLU A 534 25.53 3.10 -25.62
C GLU A 534 24.46 2.96 -24.53
N ARG A 535 23.64 4.01 -24.34
CA ARG A 535 22.58 4.01 -23.35
C ARG A 535 21.51 2.93 -23.58
N LEU A 536 21.19 2.65 -24.85
CA LEU A 536 20.24 1.59 -25.20
C LEU A 536 20.83 0.21 -24.91
N ILE A 537 22.10 0.00 -25.26
CA ILE A 537 22.83 -1.24 -24.99
C ILE A 537 22.91 -1.49 -23.48
N ASP A 538 23.31 -0.48 -22.69
CA ASP A 538 23.39 -0.58 -21.24
C ASP A 538 22.04 -0.97 -20.61
N THR A 539 20.97 -0.40 -21.15
CA THR A 539 19.61 -0.65 -20.66
C THR A 539 19.16 -2.06 -20.98
N ILE A 540 19.49 -2.57 -22.17
CA ILE A 540 19.18 -3.95 -22.56
C ILE A 540 19.94 -4.93 -21.66
N ILE A 541 21.25 -4.73 -21.45
CA ILE A 541 22.07 -5.60 -20.60
C ILE A 541 21.57 -5.55 -19.15
N GLY A 542 21.32 -4.35 -18.60
CA GLY A 542 20.80 -4.20 -17.24
C GLY A 542 19.44 -4.88 -17.05
N CYS A 543 18.53 -4.74 -18.01
CA CYS A 543 17.25 -5.44 -18.01
C CYS A 543 17.42 -6.97 -18.11
N ALA A 544 18.37 -7.46 -18.89
CA ALA A 544 18.65 -8.89 -19.03
C ALA A 544 19.18 -9.49 -17.70
N ILE A 545 20.10 -8.81 -17.02
CA ILE A 545 20.62 -9.22 -15.70
C ILE A 545 19.48 -9.24 -14.67
N ALA A 546 18.66 -8.18 -14.62
CA ALA A 546 17.53 -8.11 -13.70
C ALA A 546 16.48 -9.20 -13.97
N TRP A 547 16.20 -9.49 -15.24
CA TRP A 547 15.30 -10.58 -15.64
C TRP A 547 15.84 -11.94 -15.21
N PHE A 548 17.13 -12.20 -15.45
CA PHE A 548 17.78 -13.45 -15.05
C PHE A 548 17.74 -13.63 -13.53
N ALA A 549 18.12 -12.60 -12.77
CA ALA A 549 18.08 -12.62 -11.32
C ALA A 549 16.65 -12.90 -10.79
N ALA A 550 15.64 -12.22 -11.35
CA ALA A 550 14.25 -12.41 -10.93
C ALA A 550 13.68 -13.79 -11.30
N ARG A 551 14.16 -14.40 -12.40
CA ARG A 551 13.65 -15.69 -12.89
C ARG A 551 14.32 -16.89 -12.21
N PHE A 552 15.63 -16.84 -11.98
CA PHE A 552 16.41 -18.01 -11.59
C PHE A 552 16.91 -17.98 -10.14
N ILE A 553 17.11 -16.81 -9.54
CA ILE A 553 17.64 -16.70 -8.17
C ILE A 553 16.48 -16.71 -7.19
N LEU A 554 16.32 -17.84 -6.49
CA LEU A 554 15.26 -18.09 -5.49
C LEU A 554 13.87 -17.70 -6.03
N PRO A 555 13.32 -18.41 -7.05
CA PRO A 555 12.06 -18.04 -7.67
C PRO A 555 10.87 -18.11 -6.70
N ASP A 556 9.87 -17.27 -6.96
CA ASP A 556 8.71 -17.07 -6.09
C ASP A 556 7.66 -18.17 -6.32
N TRP A 557 7.64 -19.21 -5.49
CA TRP A 557 6.67 -20.31 -5.59
C TRP A 557 5.34 -19.94 -4.92
N ARG A 558 4.64 -18.91 -5.45
CA ARG A 558 3.39 -18.36 -4.89
C ARG A 558 2.23 -19.35 -4.74
N TYR A 559 2.27 -20.47 -5.46
CA TYR A 559 1.30 -21.57 -5.26
C TYR A 559 1.43 -22.23 -3.88
N HIS A 560 2.57 -22.12 -3.21
CA HIS A 560 2.73 -22.61 -1.84
C HIS A 560 2.06 -21.67 -0.81
N ASN A 561 2.04 -20.36 -1.09
CA ASN A 561 1.45 -19.36 -0.19
C ASN A 561 -0.08 -19.43 -0.13
N ILE A 562 -0.76 -19.94 -1.16
CA ILE A 562 -2.23 -20.01 -1.15
C ILE A 562 -2.75 -20.96 -0.08
N GLN A 563 -2.05 -22.08 0.15
CA GLN A 563 -2.44 -23.04 1.18
C GLN A 563 -2.28 -22.43 2.57
N HIS A 564 -1.17 -21.74 2.83
CA HIS A 564 -0.98 -21.00 4.08
C HIS A 564 -2.01 -19.87 4.25
N ALA A 565 -2.40 -19.19 3.16
CA ALA A 565 -3.45 -18.18 3.23
C ALA A 565 -4.80 -18.81 3.61
N TYR A 566 -5.15 -19.98 3.05
CA TYR A 566 -6.35 -20.73 3.44
C TYR A 566 -6.32 -21.15 4.91
N GLU A 567 -5.19 -21.65 5.41
CA GLU A 567 -5.01 -22.00 6.82
C GLU A 567 -5.19 -20.78 7.73
N LYS A 568 -4.54 -19.66 7.39
CA LYS A 568 -4.61 -18.41 8.15
C LYS A 568 -6.03 -17.87 8.21
N VAL A 569 -6.74 -17.88 7.09
CA VAL A 569 -8.13 -17.42 7.02
C VAL A 569 -9.06 -18.31 7.86
N ALA A 570 -8.91 -19.64 7.78
CA ALA A 570 -9.67 -20.56 8.62
C ALA A 570 -9.42 -20.33 10.12
N GLU A 571 -8.16 -20.09 10.50
CA GLU A 571 -7.75 -19.78 11.88
C GLU A 571 -8.39 -18.47 12.37
N LYS A 572 -8.29 -17.38 11.60
CA LYS A 572 -8.82 -16.07 12.00
C LYS A 572 -10.34 -16.01 12.00
N ASN A 573 -11.01 -16.72 11.09
CA ASN A 573 -12.46 -16.89 11.14
C ASN A 573 -12.90 -17.71 12.38
N SER A 574 -12.12 -18.72 12.78
CA SER A 574 -12.39 -19.51 13.99
C SER A 574 -12.20 -18.69 15.27
N GLU A 575 -11.15 -17.87 15.34
CA GLU A 575 -10.95 -16.90 16.43
C GLU A 575 -12.12 -15.91 16.52
N TYR A 576 -12.59 -15.41 15.38
CA TYR A 576 -13.72 -14.48 15.34
C TYR A 576 -15.03 -15.12 15.80
N LEU A 577 -15.32 -16.35 15.35
CA LEU A 577 -16.50 -17.09 15.81
C LEU A 577 -16.48 -17.33 17.32
N ARG A 578 -15.31 -17.63 17.91
CA ARG A 578 -15.17 -17.85 19.36
C ARG A 578 -15.51 -16.58 20.16
N GLU A 579 -15.02 -15.42 19.70
CA GLU A 579 -15.35 -14.14 20.33
C GLU A 579 -16.84 -13.79 20.18
N ILE A 580 -17.46 -14.10 19.03
CA ILE A 580 -18.91 -13.90 18.87
C ILE A 580 -19.70 -14.79 19.84
N GLN A 581 -19.32 -16.07 19.95
CA GLN A 581 -19.94 -17.03 20.88
C GLN A 581 -19.90 -16.53 22.33
N GLU A 582 -18.75 -16.03 22.80
CA GLU A 582 -18.61 -15.53 24.16
C GLU A 582 -19.53 -14.32 24.43
N GLN A 583 -19.76 -13.46 23.44
CA GLN A 583 -20.64 -12.29 23.54
C GLN A 583 -22.13 -12.58 23.45
N TYR A 584 -22.54 -13.81 23.13
CA TYR A 584 -23.95 -14.22 23.29
C TYR A 584 -24.25 -14.67 24.72
N HIS A 585 -23.24 -15.13 25.46
CA HIS A 585 -23.35 -15.49 26.89
C HIS A 585 -23.23 -14.29 27.83
N GLN A 586 -22.47 -13.27 27.42
CA GLN A 586 -22.26 -12.04 28.17
C GLN A 586 -23.02 -10.88 27.53
N GLU A 587 -23.21 -9.77 28.25
CA GLU A 587 -23.76 -8.56 27.63
C GLU A 587 -22.86 -8.04 26.50
N ARG A 588 -23.48 -7.46 25.47
CA ARG A 588 -22.79 -6.92 24.30
C ARG A 588 -21.79 -5.85 24.74
N HIS A 589 -20.52 -6.15 24.57
CA HIS A 589 -19.44 -5.19 24.75
C HIS A 589 -18.63 -5.08 23.45
N ASP A 590 -18.54 -3.87 22.88
CA ASP A 590 -17.58 -3.56 21.81
C ASP A 590 -16.16 -3.49 22.40
N SER A 591 -15.69 -4.61 22.97
CA SER A 591 -14.37 -4.73 23.57
C SER A 591 -13.28 -4.60 22.49
N LEU A 592 -12.10 -4.12 22.89
CA LEU A 592 -10.96 -4.04 21.99
C LEU A 592 -10.57 -5.43 21.44
N SER A 593 -10.82 -6.51 22.19
CA SER A 593 -10.60 -7.88 21.72
C SER A 593 -11.45 -8.18 20.50
N TYR A 594 -12.78 -8.00 20.61
CA TYR A 594 -13.73 -8.26 19.53
C TYR A 594 -13.44 -7.45 18.28
N LEU A 595 -13.22 -6.14 18.42
CA LEU A 595 -12.89 -5.27 17.29
C LEU A 595 -11.58 -5.70 16.62
N SER A 596 -10.57 -6.09 17.42
CA SER A 596 -9.29 -6.55 16.87
C SER A 596 -9.41 -7.89 16.14
N THR A 597 -10.19 -8.83 16.65
CA THR A 597 -10.39 -10.15 16.03
C THR A 597 -11.20 -10.04 14.75
N ARG A 598 -12.26 -9.21 14.74
CA ARG A 598 -13.00 -8.86 13.53
C ARG A 598 -12.08 -8.23 12.48
N ALA A 599 -11.22 -7.29 12.87
CA ALA A 599 -10.27 -6.65 11.95
C ALA A 599 -9.29 -7.67 11.37
N ARG A 600 -8.72 -8.57 12.19
CA ARG A 600 -7.80 -9.63 11.74
C ARG A 600 -8.44 -10.61 10.76
N ALA A 601 -9.71 -10.97 10.96
CA ALA A 601 -10.44 -11.83 10.03
C ALA A 601 -10.62 -11.15 8.65
N ASN A 602 -11.02 -9.88 8.63
CA ASN A 602 -11.13 -9.09 7.40
C ASN A 602 -9.76 -8.84 6.72
N GLU A 603 -8.70 -8.70 7.51
CA GLU A 603 -7.32 -8.56 7.00
C GLU A 603 -6.85 -9.85 6.32
N ALA A 604 -7.11 -11.02 6.94
CA ALA A 604 -6.79 -12.31 6.36
C ALA A 604 -7.57 -12.56 5.05
N ASP A 605 -8.86 -12.20 5.00
CA ASP A 605 -9.66 -12.24 3.77
C ASP A 605 -9.07 -11.34 2.67
N SER A 606 -8.71 -10.10 3.04
CA SER A 606 -8.09 -9.15 2.12
C SER A 606 -6.75 -9.63 1.59
N GLU A 607 -5.95 -10.31 2.40
CA GLU A 607 -4.69 -10.93 2.00
C GLU A 607 -4.91 -12.08 1.01
N LEU A 608 -5.88 -12.96 1.29
CA LEU A 608 -6.27 -14.03 0.37
C LEU A 608 -6.74 -13.48 -0.99
N ALA A 609 -7.57 -12.44 -0.95
CA ALA A 609 -8.06 -11.77 -2.15
C ALA A 609 -6.92 -11.08 -2.93
N ALA A 610 -5.94 -10.50 -2.22
CA ALA A 610 -4.74 -9.91 -2.81
C ALA A 610 -3.83 -10.95 -3.49
N LEU A 611 -3.69 -12.14 -2.89
CA LEU A 611 -2.96 -13.27 -3.48
C LEU A 611 -3.66 -13.72 -4.77
N PHE A 612 -4.98 -13.90 -4.73
CA PHE A 612 -5.78 -14.24 -5.90
C PHE A 612 -5.62 -13.21 -7.03
N ALA A 613 -5.77 -11.91 -6.73
CA ALA A 613 -5.58 -10.85 -7.73
C ALA A 613 -4.19 -10.93 -8.37
N SER A 614 -3.15 -11.14 -7.56
CA SER A 614 -1.77 -11.27 -8.07
C SER A 614 -1.57 -12.51 -8.94
N LEU A 615 -2.26 -13.62 -8.64
CA LEU A 615 -2.22 -14.84 -9.43
C LEU A 615 -2.98 -14.67 -10.74
N SER A 616 -4.13 -13.98 -10.72
CA SER A 616 -4.95 -13.69 -11.90
C SER A 616 -4.23 -12.83 -12.94
N GLU A 617 -3.30 -11.96 -12.52
CA GLU A 617 -2.46 -11.16 -13.43
C GLU A 617 -1.36 -11.97 -14.13
N THR A 618 -1.08 -13.19 -13.66
CA THR A 618 -0.02 -14.03 -14.23
C THR A 618 -0.48 -14.64 -15.56
N LYS A 619 -0.16 -13.98 -16.68
CA LYS A 619 -0.43 -14.50 -18.03
C LYS A 619 0.15 -15.92 -18.23
N GLY A 620 -0.67 -16.83 -18.77
CA GLY A 620 -0.25 -18.17 -19.21
C GLY A 620 -0.45 -19.30 -18.19
N LYS A 621 -1.43 -19.20 -17.29
CA LYS A 621 -1.83 -20.30 -16.39
C LYS A 621 -3.25 -20.78 -16.65
N ASP A 622 -3.48 -22.02 -16.23
CA ASP A 622 -4.72 -22.80 -16.35
C ASP A 622 -5.93 -22.02 -15.81
N GLU A 623 -6.83 -21.62 -16.72
CA GLU A 623 -8.04 -20.86 -16.38
C GLU A 623 -8.93 -21.62 -15.40
N ALA A 624 -8.90 -22.96 -15.44
CA ALA A 624 -9.62 -23.81 -14.50
C ALA A 624 -9.12 -23.64 -13.06
N ALA A 625 -7.80 -23.60 -12.87
CA ALA A 625 -7.21 -23.41 -11.54
C ALA A 625 -7.51 -22.01 -10.98
N LEU A 626 -7.51 -20.97 -11.82
CA LEU A 626 -7.91 -19.62 -11.40
C LEU A 626 -9.40 -19.55 -11.04
N SER A 627 -10.25 -20.27 -11.77
CA SER A 627 -11.68 -20.38 -11.47
C SER A 627 -11.91 -21.08 -10.11
N GLU A 628 -11.20 -22.17 -9.82
CA GLU A 628 -11.25 -22.86 -8.53
C GLU A 628 -10.83 -21.93 -7.37
N LEU A 629 -9.69 -21.23 -7.52
CA LEU A 629 -9.21 -20.29 -6.50
C LEU A 629 -10.21 -19.14 -6.26
N PHE A 630 -10.84 -18.65 -7.32
CA PHE A 630 -11.87 -17.62 -7.21
C PHE A 630 -13.13 -18.11 -6.49
N HIS A 631 -13.55 -19.35 -6.80
CA HIS A 631 -14.66 -19.99 -6.10
C HIS A 631 -14.39 -20.12 -4.60
N ASN A 632 -13.18 -20.55 -4.24
CA ASN A 632 -12.75 -20.69 -2.85
C ASN A 632 -12.73 -19.33 -2.11
N LEU A 633 -12.25 -18.27 -2.78
CA LEU A 633 -12.33 -16.91 -2.25
C LEU A 633 -13.80 -16.50 -2.01
N CYS A 634 -14.69 -16.73 -2.97
CA CYS A 634 -16.11 -16.40 -2.81
C CYS A 634 -16.75 -17.13 -1.61
N LEU A 635 -16.44 -18.42 -1.42
CA LEU A 635 -16.93 -19.19 -0.27
C LEU A 635 -16.41 -18.60 1.05
N ASN A 636 -15.15 -18.17 1.10
CA ASN A 636 -14.63 -17.49 2.27
C ASN A 636 -15.36 -16.18 2.59
N ASN A 637 -15.55 -15.32 1.58
CA ASN A 637 -16.25 -14.05 1.75
C ASN A 637 -17.68 -14.28 2.25
N THR A 638 -18.36 -15.32 1.75
CA THR A 638 -19.70 -15.70 2.20
C THR A 638 -19.67 -16.16 3.66
N PHE A 639 -18.74 -17.04 4.03
CA PHE A 639 -18.59 -17.55 5.38
C PHE A 639 -18.29 -16.42 6.39
N LEU A 640 -17.34 -15.54 6.07
CA LEU A 640 -17.03 -14.34 6.87
C LEU A 640 -18.22 -13.37 6.94
N GLY A 641 -19.03 -13.30 5.86
CA GLY A 641 -20.28 -12.57 5.82
C GLY A 641 -21.28 -13.05 6.86
N TYR A 642 -21.52 -14.36 6.94
CA TYR A 642 -22.40 -14.95 7.96
C TYR A 642 -21.86 -14.76 9.38
N LEU A 643 -20.54 -14.89 9.59
CA LEU A 643 -19.93 -14.56 10.89
C LEU A 643 -20.16 -13.09 11.25
N SER A 644 -20.04 -12.18 10.29
CA SER A 644 -20.27 -10.75 10.51
C SER A 644 -21.73 -10.44 10.82
N ALA A 645 -22.68 -11.15 10.19
CA ALA A 645 -24.11 -11.04 10.48
C ALA A 645 -24.42 -11.58 11.90
N LEU A 646 -23.86 -12.73 12.27
CA LEU A 646 -23.94 -13.30 13.61
C LEU A 646 -23.40 -12.31 14.66
N GLY A 647 -22.21 -11.72 14.42
CA GLY A 647 -21.63 -10.71 15.29
C GLY A 647 -22.41 -9.39 15.34
N ALA A 648 -23.10 -8.99 14.27
CA ALA A 648 -23.89 -7.76 14.25
C ALA A 648 -25.15 -7.84 15.13
N HIS A 649 -25.78 -9.02 15.18
CA HIS A 649 -27.01 -9.31 15.91
C HIS A 649 -26.78 -10.04 17.24
N ARG A 650 -25.60 -9.87 17.82
CA ARG A 650 -25.30 -10.39 19.16
C ARG A 650 -26.09 -9.61 20.21
N THR A 651 -27.13 -10.25 20.71
CA THR A 651 -27.94 -9.84 21.85
C THR A 651 -27.95 -11.00 22.83
N THR A 652 -28.03 -10.71 24.12
CA THR A 652 -28.20 -11.75 25.14
C THR A 652 -29.48 -12.52 24.85
N ILE A 653 -29.37 -13.84 24.72
CA ILE A 653 -30.50 -14.73 24.48
C ILE A 653 -30.85 -15.40 25.81
N GLU A 654 -32.10 -15.27 26.25
CA GLU A 654 -32.56 -15.89 27.49
C GLU A 654 -32.85 -17.39 27.32
N ASN A 655 -33.13 -17.83 26.09
CA ASN A 655 -33.42 -19.22 25.79
C ASN A 655 -32.16 -20.11 25.87
N GLN A 656 -32.07 -20.85 26.97
CA GLN A 656 -30.92 -21.70 27.27
C GLN A 656 -30.71 -22.85 26.26
N GLN A 657 -31.76 -23.34 25.60
CA GLN A 657 -31.63 -24.38 24.56
C GLN A 657 -30.97 -23.84 23.29
N VAL A 658 -31.31 -22.61 22.90
CA VAL A 658 -30.73 -21.93 21.73
C VAL A 658 -29.26 -21.59 21.98
N LEU A 659 -28.91 -21.15 23.19
CA LEU A 659 -27.51 -20.93 23.60
C LEU A 659 -26.68 -22.22 23.58
N GLN A 660 -27.20 -23.33 24.09
CA GLN A 660 -26.50 -24.62 24.02
C GLN A 660 -26.27 -25.06 22.58
N LEU A 661 -27.23 -24.79 21.69
CA LEU A 661 -27.13 -25.13 20.27
C LEU A 661 -26.09 -24.26 19.55
N LEU A 662 -26.02 -22.96 19.89
CA LEU A 662 -24.95 -22.06 19.49
C LEU A 662 -23.57 -22.62 19.89
N ASP A 663 -23.42 -23.03 21.14
CA ASP A 663 -22.14 -23.55 21.65
C ASP A 663 -21.71 -24.84 20.93
N LYS A 664 -22.62 -25.80 20.80
CA LYS A 664 -22.33 -27.06 20.09
C LYS A 664 -21.96 -26.79 18.64
N THR A 665 -22.71 -25.93 17.96
CA THR A 665 -22.51 -25.62 16.53
C THR A 665 -21.19 -24.87 16.31
N SER A 666 -20.92 -23.83 17.11
CA SER A 666 -19.68 -23.05 17.02
C SER A 666 -18.45 -23.92 17.33
N ASN A 667 -18.52 -24.75 18.36
CA ASN A 667 -17.43 -25.68 18.70
C ASN A 667 -17.20 -26.70 17.59
N PHE A 668 -18.25 -27.25 16.99
CA PHE A 668 -18.14 -28.16 15.85
C PHE A 668 -17.47 -27.50 14.64
N ILE A 669 -17.90 -26.28 14.27
CA ILE A 669 -17.30 -25.51 13.18
C ILE A 669 -15.81 -25.25 13.45
N ILE A 670 -15.48 -24.75 14.64
CA ILE A 670 -14.09 -24.43 15.03
C ILE A 670 -13.22 -25.68 15.00
N GLN A 671 -13.67 -26.80 15.59
CA GLN A 671 -12.92 -28.07 15.57
C GLN A 671 -12.73 -28.59 14.15
N THR A 672 -13.78 -28.54 13.32
CA THR A 672 -13.74 -28.97 11.91
C THR A 672 -12.71 -28.16 11.11
N LEU A 673 -12.66 -26.84 11.29
CA LEU A 673 -11.69 -25.96 10.62
C LEU A 673 -10.25 -26.16 11.14
N GLN A 674 -10.07 -26.40 12.44
CA GLN A 674 -8.75 -26.60 13.04
C GLN A 674 -8.15 -27.98 12.72
N GLN A 675 -8.97 -29.04 12.81
CA GLN A 675 -8.55 -30.43 12.59
C GLN A 675 -8.59 -30.84 11.12
N ARG A 676 -9.27 -30.07 10.27
CA ARG A 676 -9.44 -30.33 8.82
C ARG A 676 -10.12 -31.68 8.55
N GLN A 677 -11.05 -32.07 9.41
CA GLN A 677 -11.80 -33.32 9.31
C GLN A 677 -13.29 -33.01 9.43
N PHE A 678 -14.09 -33.60 8.54
CA PHE A 678 -15.54 -33.42 8.53
C PHE A 678 -16.24 -34.62 9.16
N ASP A 679 -16.89 -34.41 10.31
CA ASP A 679 -17.66 -35.45 10.99
C ASP A 679 -19.16 -35.41 10.57
N GLN A 680 -19.48 -36.22 9.56
CA GLN A 680 -20.81 -36.34 8.96
C GLN A 680 -21.97 -36.64 9.95
N PRO A 681 -21.84 -37.59 10.93
CA PRO A 681 -22.90 -37.87 11.89
C PRO A 681 -23.22 -36.66 12.79
N THR A 682 -22.21 -36.01 13.36
CA THR A 682 -22.39 -34.82 14.21
C THR A 682 -23.01 -33.66 13.43
N TYR A 683 -22.58 -33.44 12.18
CA TYR A 683 -23.21 -32.47 11.29
C TYR A 683 -24.71 -32.76 11.07
N SER A 684 -25.05 -34.02 10.78
CA SER A 684 -26.42 -34.44 10.50
C SER A 684 -27.32 -34.32 11.74
N GLN A 685 -26.76 -34.52 12.93
CA GLN A 685 -27.47 -34.34 14.20
C GLN A 685 -27.73 -32.85 14.47
N LEU A 686 -26.70 -32.00 14.42
CA LEU A 686 -26.83 -30.55 14.65
C LEU A 686 -27.83 -29.91 13.69
N LYS A 687 -27.80 -30.32 12.42
CA LYS A 687 -28.75 -29.85 11.41
C LYS A 687 -30.20 -30.19 11.78
N ARG A 688 -30.46 -31.38 12.33
CA ARG A 688 -31.81 -31.76 12.79
C ARG A 688 -32.22 -30.97 14.03
N GLU A 689 -31.34 -30.88 15.03
CA GLU A 689 -31.59 -30.11 16.26
C GLU A 689 -31.94 -28.64 15.96
N ILE A 690 -31.23 -28.00 15.01
CA ILE A 690 -31.54 -26.62 14.59
C ILE A 690 -32.88 -26.50 13.88
N VAL A 691 -33.21 -27.42 12.98
CA VAL A 691 -34.48 -27.39 12.25
C VAL A 691 -35.67 -27.64 13.20
N GLU A 692 -35.54 -28.58 14.13
CA GLU A 692 -36.57 -28.84 15.15
C GLU A 692 -36.79 -27.61 16.05
N GLN A 693 -35.70 -26.96 16.48
CA GLN A 693 -35.81 -25.74 17.28
C GLN A 693 -36.39 -24.57 16.47
N GLN A 694 -36.04 -24.41 15.19
CA GLN A 694 -36.65 -23.40 14.32
C GLN A 694 -38.17 -23.58 14.14
N GLN A 695 -38.66 -24.82 14.12
CA GLN A 695 -40.09 -25.12 14.02
C GLN A 695 -40.85 -24.85 15.32
N ASN A 696 -40.18 -25.02 16.47
CA ASN A 696 -40.76 -24.84 17.79
C ASN A 696 -40.62 -23.40 18.34
N GLN A 697 -39.81 -22.55 17.70
CA GLN A 697 -39.56 -21.19 18.17
C GLN A 697 -40.75 -20.28 17.87
N ASP A 698 -41.21 -19.52 18.86
CA ASP A 698 -42.21 -18.47 18.68
C ASP A 698 -41.70 -17.38 17.73
N GLN A 699 -42.52 -17.00 16.74
CA GLN A 699 -42.19 -15.95 15.75
C GLN A 699 -41.96 -14.55 16.36
N THR A 700 -42.28 -14.37 17.65
CA THR A 700 -42.10 -13.12 18.40
C THR A 700 -40.66 -12.93 18.89
N ASP A 701 -39.88 -13.99 19.09
CA ASP A 701 -38.45 -13.90 19.45
C ASP A 701 -37.56 -13.80 18.20
N LEU A 702 -37.47 -12.57 17.68
CA LEU A 702 -36.69 -12.25 16.49
C LEU A 702 -35.18 -12.52 16.65
N ALA A 703 -34.65 -12.42 17.88
CA ALA A 703 -33.22 -12.59 18.12
C ALA A 703 -32.82 -14.06 18.05
N SER A 704 -33.57 -14.95 18.71
CA SER A 704 -33.29 -16.39 18.69
C SER A 704 -33.55 -17.01 17.30
N SER A 705 -34.62 -16.60 16.63
CA SER A 705 -34.92 -17.08 15.26
C SER A 705 -33.82 -16.68 14.27
N LEU A 706 -33.33 -15.44 14.34
CA LEU A 706 -32.23 -14.97 13.52
C LEU A 706 -30.91 -15.69 13.82
N LEU A 707 -30.62 -15.96 15.10
CA LEU A 707 -29.44 -16.75 15.47
C LEU A 707 -29.50 -18.15 14.87
N LEU A 708 -30.61 -18.87 15.04
CA LEU A 708 -30.78 -20.23 14.51
C LEU A 708 -30.63 -20.25 12.98
N GLN A 709 -31.13 -19.21 12.30
CA GLN A 709 -30.99 -19.06 10.86
C GLN A 709 -29.53 -18.82 10.43
N GLN A 710 -28.78 -17.95 11.12
CA GLN A 710 -27.36 -17.74 10.81
C GLN A 710 -26.52 -18.99 11.08
N LEU A 711 -26.81 -19.74 12.15
CA LEU A 711 -26.18 -21.04 12.40
C LEU A 711 -26.46 -22.05 11.27
N THR A 712 -27.68 -22.03 10.73
CA THR A 712 -28.06 -22.89 9.61
C THR A 712 -27.24 -22.57 8.36
N LEU A 713 -27.04 -21.28 8.07
CA LEU A 713 -26.25 -20.81 6.91
C LEU A 713 -24.77 -21.15 7.04
N LEU A 714 -24.20 -20.97 8.24
CA LEU A 714 -22.82 -21.38 8.55
C LEU A 714 -22.63 -22.88 8.40
N LEU A 715 -23.53 -23.70 8.97
CA LEU A 715 -23.47 -25.16 8.83
C LEU A 715 -23.65 -25.61 7.38
N ARG A 716 -24.57 -25.01 6.63
CA ARG A 716 -24.83 -25.35 5.22
C ARG A 716 -23.62 -25.08 4.33
N THR A 717 -22.86 -24.02 4.62
CA THR A 717 -21.68 -23.64 3.83
C THR A 717 -20.39 -24.34 4.26
N LEU A 718 -20.33 -24.85 5.49
CA LEU A 718 -19.15 -25.51 6.06
C LEU A 718 -18.56 -26.63 5.18
N PRO A 719 -19.33 -27.58 4.59
CA PRO A 719 -18.74 -28.66 3.79
C PRO A 719 -18.04 -28.14 2.53
N SER A 720 -18.71 -27.25 1.79
CA SER A 720 -18.14 -26.63 0.60
C SER A 720 -16.93 -25.76 0.94
N TYR A 721 -16.98 -25.07 2.07
CA TYR A 721 -15.88 -24.24 2.58
C TYR A 721 -14.65 -25.08 2.98
N LEU A 722 -14.86 -26.20 3.67
CA LEU A 722 -13.77 -27.12 4.04
C LEU A 722 -13.10 -27.70 2.79
N LYS A 723 -13.91 -28.13 1.82
CA LYS A 723 -13.42 -28.66 0.54
C LYS A 723 -12.66 -27.61 -0.26
N ALA A 724 -13.13 -26.37 -0.24
CA ALA A 724 -12.48 -25.25 -0.91
C ALA A 724 -11.09 -24.94 -0.32
N LEU A 725 -10.95 -24.96 1.00
CA LEU A 725 -9.70 -24.59 1.67
C LEU A 725 -8.70 -25.76 1.78
N PHE A 726 -9.18 -26.99 1.96
CA PHE A 726 -8.34 -28.13 2.33
C PHE A 726 -8.46 -29.35 1.41
N LYS A 727 -9.39 -29.34 0.44
CA LYS A 727 -9.69 -30.49 -0.44
C LYS A 727 -10.09 -31.76 0.33
N VAL A 728 -10.64 -31.59 1.53
CA VAL A 728 -11.28 -32.60 2.38
C VAL A 728 -12.78 -32.43 2.24
#